data_AF-A0AAN9PS01-F1
#
_entry.id   AF-A0AAN9PS01-F1
#
_cell.length_a   1.000
_cell.length_b   1.000
_cell.length_c   1.000
_cell.angle_alpha   90.00
_cell.angle_beta   90.00
_cell.angle_gamma   90.00
#
_symmetry.space_group_name_H-M   'P 1'
#
loop_
_entity.id
_entity.type
_entity.pdbx_description
1 polymer ?
#
loop_
_entity_poly.entity_id
_entity_poly.type
_entity_poly.pdbx_seq_one_letter_code
_entity_poly.pdbx_strand_id
1 'polypeptide(L)'
;MADTGGDDNGVFYLHGDLELKIIEARRLPNMDIFSERVRRCVTACDTIKFQSNDTADSGDHETHHHRRKIITSDPYVTVSVPQATVARTRVLKNSQNPVWNESFNIPLAHPVVDLEFRIKDDDVFGAQTMGTVKIPAKRIATGELISEWFPILGSSGKPLKPDTALHIKMKFTPVEKNPLYQTGIAADPEHKGVRDTYFPVRKGSSVRLYQDAHCNDEKLPEIKLENGEIFRHEKCWEDICYAISEAHHMVYLVGWSIYHKVKLVREPTRPLPRGGDLTLGELLKYKSGEGVRILLLVWDDKTSHDKVFLKTTGVMQTHDEETRRFFKHSSVMCVLAPRYASSKMSFLKQQVVGTVFTHHQKCVIVDTQAAGNNRKITAFIGGLDLCDGRYDTPEHRLFRDLDTVFSGDFHNPTFPAGTRAPREPWHDLHCRIDGPAAYDVLINFEQRWRKATKWREFAILFKKTSQWQDDALLRVERISWILSPSDGPLKEDYTVVPGEDPKVWVSSENDPENWHVQIFRSIDSGSLKGFPKRVDVARTQNLICAKSLVIDKSIQTGYIQAIRSAQHFIYIENQYFIGSSYAWPSYKDAGADNLIPMELAMKIANKIRANERFAVYIVLPMWPEGDPKTGAMQEILYWQGQTMQMMYDVVARELKSMQLTGVHPQDYLNFYCLGNREDLNEESSSTNGAQVSGAYKHRRFMIYVHAKGMIVDDEYVIMGSANINQRSMAGTKDTEIAMGAYQPHHTWSGRKRHPHGQIYGYRMSLWGEHLGMLDETFEEPEQLECVRKVNAIADNNWKLFASEDFALLQGHLLKYPVQVDSDGKVRSLPDCEDFPDAGGKILGCHSTTIPDILTT
;
A
#
# COMPACT_ATOMS: atom_id res chain seq x y z
N MET A 1 -3.95 -35.07 -3.83
CA MET A 1 -3.69 -35.20 -5.28
C MET A 1 -4.82 -36.02 -5.85
N ALA A 2 -5.80 -35.35 -6.48
CA ALA A 2 -6.83 -35.98 -7.28
C ALA A 2 -6.68 -35.44 -8.70
N ASP A 3 -6.68 -36.36 -9.64
CA ASP A 3 -6.46 -36.19 -11.08
C ASP A 3 -7.69 -35.51 -11.70
N THR A 4 -7.57 -34.24 -12.09
CA THR A 4 -8.63 -33.52 -12.80
C THR A 4 -8.47 -33.76 -14.30
N GLY A 5 -9.18 -34.77 -14.81
CA GLY A 5 -9.33 -34.99 -16.24
C GLY A 5 -10.14 -33.86 -16.89
N GLY A 6 -9.51 -33.17 -17.86
CA GLY A 6 -10.17 -32.19 -18.72
C GLY A 6 -9.24 -31.05 -19.15
N ASP A 7 -8.42 -31.28 -20.19
CA ASP A 7 -7.83 -30.27 -21.08
C ASP A 7 -6.92 -29.16 -20.49
N ASP A 8 -6.27 -29.38 -19.35
CA ASP A 8 -5.24 -28.46 -18.85
C ASP A 8 -3.88 -28.78 -19.50
N ASN A 9 -3.31 -27.82 -20.24
CA ASN A 9 -2.03 -27.86 -20.98
C ASN A 9 -0.77 -28.08 -20.10
N GLY A 10 -0.85 -28.84 -19.00
CA GLY A 10 0.24 -29.06 -18.06
C GLY A 10 0.52 -27.87 -17.13
N VAL A 11 -0.45 -26.96 -16.96
CA VAL A 11 -0.36 -25.79 -16.07
C VAL A 11 -0.61 -26.21 -14.62
N PHE A 12 0.28 -25.84 -13.69
CA PHE A 12 0.15 -26.06 -12.26
C PHE A 12 0.07 -24.73 -11.50
N TYR A 13 -0.80 -24.65 -10.50
CA TYR A 13 -0.80 -23.52 -9.56
C TYR A 13 0.28 -23.75 -8.49
N LEU A 14 1.37 -22.98 -8.58
CA LEU A 14 2.31 -22.88 -7.46
C LEU A 14 1.77 -21.85 -6.48
N HIS A 15 1.02 -22.33 -5.48
CA HIS A 15 0.51 -21.53 -4.37
C HIS A 15 1.21 -21.89 -3.05
N GLY A 16 2.11 -21.04 -2.58
CA GLY A 16 2.96 -21.32 -1.43
C GLY A 16 4.21 -20.45 -1.37
N ASP A 17 5.19 -20.92 -0.62
CA ASP A 17 6.49 -20.25 -0.46
C ASP A 17 7.60 -21.06 -1.11
N LEU A 18 8.39 -20.38 -1.94
CA LEU A 18 9.60 -20.93 -2.52
C LEU A 18 10.82 -20.36 -1.80
N GLU A 19 11.47 -21.20 -1.00
CA GLU A 19 12.82 -20.95 -0.50
C GLU A 19 13.79 -21.26 -1.63
N LEU A 20 14.44 -20.24 -2.20
CA LEU A 20 15.34 -20.36 -3.32
C LEU A 20 16.72 -19.82 -2.96
N LYS A 21 17.76 -20.56 -3.31
CA LYS A 21 19.16 -20.14 -3.27
C LYS A 21 19.81 -20.30 -4.63
N ILE A 22 20.22 -19.19 -5.22
CA ILE A 22 21.02 -19.15 -6.45
C ILE A 22 22.49 -19.13 -6.05
N ILE A 23 23.20 -20.23 -6.29
CA ILE A 23 24.54 -20.46 -5.74
C ILE A 23 25.58 -19.89 -6.70
N GLU A 24 25.70 -20.46 -7.88
CA GLU A 24 26.75 -20.12 -8.84
C GLU A 24 26.38 -20.56 -10.27
N ALA A 25 27.07 -20.00 -11.27
CA ALA A 25 27.06 -20.52 -12.64
C ALA A 25 28.49 -20.76 -13.11
N ARG A 26 28.65 -21.66 -14.08
CA ARG A 26 29.96 -21.99 -14.67
C ARG A 26 29.98 -21.83 -16.18
N ARG A 27 31.12 -21.39 -16.70
CA ARG A 27 31.42 -21.26 -18.15
C ARG A 27 30.38 -20.44 -18.92
N LEU A 28 29.99 -19.29 -18.38
CA LEU A 28 29.13 -18.36 -19.09
C LEU A 28 29.86 -17.78 -20.33
N PRO A 29 29.14 -17.52 -21.45
CA PRO A 29 29.71 -16.88 -22.62
C PRO A 29 30.19 -15.45 -22.30
N ASN A 30 31.26 -14.99 -22.97
CA ASN A 30 31.70 -13.60 -22.91
C ASN A 30 30.89 -12.77 -23.91
N MET A 31 29.98 -11.91 -23.44
CA MET A 31 29.16 -11.08 -24.32
C MET A 31 29.79 -9.71 -24.62
N ASP A 32 30.70 -9.23 -23.76
CA ASP A 32 31.43 -7.97 -23.97
C ASP A 32 32.30 -7.94 -25.24
N ILE A 33 32.83 -9.09 -25.65
CA ILE A 33 33.60 -9.19 -26.91
C ILE A 33 32.67 -8.99 -28.13
N PHE A 34 31.40 -9.39 -28.01
CA PHE A 34 30.40 -9.21 -29.06
C PHE A 34 29.94 -7.75 -29.13
N SER A 35 29.68 -7.12 -27.97
CA SER A 35 29.31 -5.70 -27.90
C SER A 35 30.44 -4.79 -28.39
N GLU A 36 31.72 -5.08 -28.08
CA GLU A 36 32.87 -4.36 -28.64
C GLU A 36 33.01 -4.51 -30.16
N ARG A 37 32.75 -5.70 -30.72
CA ARG A 37 32.78 -5.92 -32.18
C ARG A 37 31.68 -5.14 -32.90
N VAL A 38 30.47 -5.08 -32.35
CA VAL A 38 29.38 -4.25 -32.87
C VAL A 38 29.74 -2.77 -32.76
N ARG A 39 30.31 -2.32 -31.64
CA ARG A 39 30.78 -0.95 -31.43
C ARG A 39 31.82 -0.51 -32.47
N ARG A 40 32.74 -1.40 -32.86
CA ARG A 40 33.72 -1.17 -33.95
C ARG A 40 33.09 -1.08 -35.34
N CYS A 41 32.01 -1.80 -35.61
CA CYS A 41 31.29 -1.69 -36.89
C CYS A 41 30.49 -0.39 -37.01
N VAL A 42 29.98 0.15 -35.89
CA VAL A 42 29.24 1.43 -35.90
C VAL A 42 30.18 2.63 -35.98
N THR A 43 31.34 2.58 -35.31
CA THR A 43 32.37 3.64 -35.41
C THR A 43 33.13 3.66 -36.74
N ALA A 44 33.05 2.60 -37.54
CA ALA A 44 33.59 2.59 -38.90
C ALA A 44 32.77 3.43 -39.90
N CYS A 45 31.57 3.91 -39.52
CA CYS A 45 30.73 4.76 -40.36
C CYS A 45 30.87 6.27 -40.07
N ASP A 46 31.58 6.67 -39.00
CA ASP A 46 31.81 8.09 -38.67
C ASP A 46 33.28 8.46 -38.91
N THR A 47 33.60 8.71 -40.18
CA THR A 47 34.90 9.32 -40.55
C THR A 47 34.71 10.83 -40.70
N ILE A 48 34.72 11.57 -39.59
CA ILE A 48 34.99 13.01 -39.61
C ILE A 48 36.13 13.29 -38.62
N LYS A 49 37.30 13.60 -39.19
CA LYS A 49 38.49 14.03 -38.46
C LYS A 49 38.25 15.43 -37.89
N PHE A 50 38.44 15.60 -36.59
CA PHE A 50 38.85 16.88 -36.01
C PHE A 50 40.28 16.75 -35.50
N GLN A 51 41.20 17.41 -36.21
CA GLN A 51 42.53 17.71 -35.69
C GLN A 51 42.39 18.77 -34.59
N SER A 52 42.93 18.50 -33.42
CA SER A 52 43.38 19.56 -32.51
C SER A 52 44.86 19.34 -32.25
N ASN A 53 45.63 20.36 -32.60
CA ASN A 53 47.03 20.51 -32.26
C ASN A 53 47.11 20.69 -30.74
N ASP A 54 47.97 19.91 -30.08
CA ASP A 54 48.65 20.40 -28.89
C ASP A 54 50.09 19.90 -28.86
N THR A 55 50.94 20.82 -28.41
CA THR A 55 52.39 20.88 -28.53
C THR A 55 53.12 19.92 -27.62
N ALA A 56 54.33 19.59 -28.08
CA ALA A 56 55.31 18.71 -27.44
C ALA A 56 55.60 19.07 -25.98
N ASP A 57 55.66 18.04 -25.13
CA ASP A 57 56.62 17.99 -24.04
C ASP A 57 57.19 16.58 -23.91
N SER A 58 58.50 16.52 -23.71
CA SER A 58 59.36 15.34 -23.76
C SER A 58 59.74 14.93 -22.34
N GLY A 59 59.52 13.67 -21.96
CA GLY A 59 60.00 13.17 -20.67
C GLY A 59 59.64 11.72 -20.38
N ASP A 60 60.64 10.86 -20.54
CA ASP A 60 60.92 9.57 -19.90
C ASP A 60 59.97 8.36 -20.00
N HIS A 61 60.60 7.30 -20.50
CA HIS A 61 60.17 5.92 -20.50
C HIS A 61 60.14 5.33 -19.08
N GLU A 62 58.93 5.07 -18.56
CA GLU A 62 58.72 3.97 -17.64
C GLU A 62 57.74 2.95 -18.24
N THR A 63 58.27 1.74 -18.43
CA THR A 63 57.55 0.56 -18.90
C THR A 63 56.53 0.09 -17.87
N HIS A 64 55.32 0.63 -17.90
CA HIS A 64 54.17 -0.01 -17.26
C HIS A 64 53.61 -1.09 -18.18
N HIS A 65 53.84 -2.35 -17.81
CA HIS A 65 53.10 -3.50 -18.33
C HIS A 65 51.60 -3.24 -18.18
N HIS A 66 50.92 -2.85 -19.26
CA HIS A 66 49.47 -2.91 -19.35
C HIS A 66 49.03 -4.38 -19.21
N ARG A 67 48.72 -4.81 -17.98
CA ARG A 67 47.77 -5.90 -17.78
C ARG A 67 46.48 -5.46 -18.48
N ARG A 68 46.23 -5.98 -19.68
CA ARG A 68 44.91 -5.91 -20.32
C ARG A 68 43.91 -6.42 -19.28
N LYS A 69 43.12 -5.54 -18.69
CA LYS A 69 41.92 -5.92 -17.96
C LYS A 69 41.06 -6.67 -18.99
N ILE A 70 40.98 -7.99 -18.87
CA ILE A 70 40.10 -8.79 -19.71
C ILE A 70 38.68 -8.35 -19.32
N ILE A 71 38.04 -7.57 -20.19
CA ILE A 71 36.64 -7.18 -20.02
C ILE A 71 35.81 -8.43 -20.35
N THR A 72 34.97 -8.86 -19.41
CA THR A 72 34.10 -10.03 -19.56
C THR A 72 32.74 -9.71 -18.97
N SER A 73 31.72 -10.46 -19.36
CA SER A 73 30.33 -10.32 -18.91
C SER A 73 30.15 -9.98 -17.43
N ASP A 74 29.13 -9.17 -17.15
CA ASP A 74 28.63 -8.75 -15.84
C ASP A 74 27.31 -9.51 -15.49
N PRO A 75 27.37 -10.82 -15.17
CA PRO A 75 26.16 -11.65 -15.10
C PRO A 75 25.28 -11.42 -13.87
N TYR A 76 23.99 -11.61 -14.07
CA TYR A 76 22.97 -11.77 -13.02
C TYR A 76 21.87 -12.75 -13.46
N VAL A 77 21.06 -13.20 -12.50
CA VAL A 77 19.94 -14.12 -12.75
C VAL A 77 18.63 -13.44 -12.40
N THR A 78 17.62 -13.60 -13.26
CA THR A 78 16.22 -13.28 -12.94
C THR A 78 15.40 -14.55 -12.89
N VAL A 79 14.58 -14.69 -11.86
CA VAL A 79 13.58 -15.75 -11.73
C VAL A 79 12.25 -15.19 -12.17
N SER A 80 11.59 -15.87 -13.09
CA SER A 80 10.38 -15.38 -13.73
C SER A 80 9.32 -16.47 -13.79
N VAL A 81 8.10 -16.04 -13.53
CA VAL A 81 6.85 -16.70 -13.91
C VAL A 81 6.34 -16.02 -15.18
N PRO A 82 5.33 -16.55 -15.90
CA PRO A 82 4.77 -15.87 -17.06
C PRO A 82 4.44 -14.40 -16.74
N GLN A 83 4.98 -13.50 -17.54
CA GLN A 83 4.82 -12.04 -17.46
C GLN A 83 5.36 -11.32 -16.19
N ALA A 84 5.85 -12.02 -15.17
CA ALA A 84 6.37 -11.38 -13.95
C ALA A 84 7.79 -11.86 -13.54
N THR A 85 8.61 -10.93 -13.03
CA THR A 85 9.90 -11.27 -12.41
C THR A 85 9.74 -11.30 -10.89
N VAL A 86 9.94 -12.47 -10.29
CA VAL A 86 9.69 -12.71 -8.86
C VAL A 86 10.95 -12.62 -8.00
N ALA A 87 12.14 -12.78 -8.61
CA ALA A 87 13.42 -12.54 -7.93
C ALA A 87 14.52 -12.14 -8.91
N ARG A 88 15.55 -11.47 -8.39
CA ARG A 88 16.74 -11.06 -9.15
C ARG A 88 17.99 -11.06 -8.25
N THR A 89 19.09 -11.64 -8.72
CA THR A 89 20.39 -11.56 -8.04
C THR A 89 21.13 -10.26 -8.31
N ARG A 90 22.19 -9.99 -7.54
CA ARG A 90 23.11 -8.89 -7.86
C ARG A 90 23.87 -9.15 -9.15
N VAL A 91 24.27 -8.05 -9.77
CA VAL A 91 25.19 -8.06 -10.91
C VAL A 91 26.60 -8.29 -10.38
N LEU A 92 27.28 -9.32 -10.87
CA LEU A 92 28.68 -9.59 -10.55
C LEU A 92 29.54 -9.16 -11.70
N LYS A 93 30.48 -8.24 -11.45
CA LYS A 93 31.29 -7.68 -12.53
C LYS A 93 32.35 -8.65 -13.01
N ASN A 94 32.54 -8.71 -14.32
CA ASN A 94 33.63 -9.40 -15.00
C ASN A 94 33.81 -10.85 -14.54
N SER A 95 32.77 -11.66 -14.69
CA SER A 95 32.80 -13.06 -14.26
C SER A 95 32.10 -14.01 -15.22
N GLN A 96 32.84 -15.01 -15.71
CA GLN A 96 32.27 -16.15 -16.44
C GLN A 96 31.89 -17.32 -15.52
N ASN A 97 32.32 -17.27 -14.26
CA ASN A 97 32.00 -18.27 -13.23
C ASN A 97 31.47 -17.54 -11.97
N PRO A 98 30.32 -16.86 -12.08
CA PRO A 98 29.79 -16.06 -10.99
C PRO A 98 29.34 -16.92 -9.80
N VAL A 99 29.70 -16.49 -8.59
CA VAL A 99 29.20 -17.06 -7.32
C VAL A 99 28.35 -16.01 -6.62
N TRP A 100 27.03 -16.12 -6.76
CA TRP A 100 26.07 -15.20 -6.13
C TRP A 100 25.88 -15.54 -4.66
N ASN A 101 25.62 -16.81 -4.36
CA ASN A 101 25.28 -17.32 -3.03
C ASN A 101 24.13 -16.51 -2.38
N GLU A 102 23.06 -16.30 -3.14
CA GLU A 102 21.94 -15.43 -2.78
C GLU A 102 20.67 -16.23 -2.52
N SER A 103 20.05 -15.98 -1.36
CA SER A 103 18.78 -16.61 -0.96
C SER A 103 17.60 -15.64 -1.12
N PHE A 104 16.43 -16.20 -1.43
CA PHE A 104 15.16 -15.52 -1.63
C PHE A 104 14.03 -16.37 -1.01
N ASN A 105 13.11 -15.71 -0.31
CA ASN A 105 11.82 -16.28 0.06
C ASN A 105 10.79 -15.66 -0.88
N ILE A 106 10.22 -16.47 -1.78
CA ILE A 106 9.37 -15.97 -2.86
C ILE A 106 7.95 -16.50 -2.63
N PRO A 107 6.97 -15.64 -2.27
CA PRO A 107 5.57 -16.04 -2.29
C PRO A 107 5.13 -16.24 -3.74
N LEU A 108 4.54 -17.40 -4.02
CA LEU A 108 3.98 -17.73 -5.32
C LEU A 108 2.47 -17.94 -5.18
N ALA A 109 1.72 -17.40 -6.15
CA ALA A 109 0.32 -17.69 -6.40
C ALA A 109 0.09 -17.63 -7.93
N HIS A 110 0.83 -18.46 -8.67
CA HIS A 110 0.93 -18.34 -10.13
C HIS A 110 0.57 -19.64 -10.84
N PRO A 111 -0.26 -19.58 -11.90
CA PRO A 111 -0.41 -20.68 -12.84
C PRO A 111 0.82 -20.75 -13.76
N VAL A 112 1.58 -21.84 -13.67
CA VAL A 112 2.85 -22.00 -14.40
C VAL A 112 3.04 -23.41 -14.94
N VAL A 113 3.69 -23.51 -16.10
CA VAL A 113 4.21 -24.80 -16.63
C VAL A 113 5.63 -25.05 -16.10
N ASP A 114 6.47 -24.02 -16.14
CA ASP A 114 7.83 -24.03 -15.66
C ASP A 114 8.13 -22.75 -14.85
N LEU A 115 9.06 -22.85 -13.90
CA LEU A 115 9.75 -21.69 -13.35
C LEU A 115 11.00 -21.40 -14.19
N GLU A 116 11.11 -20.18 -14.71
CA GLU A 116 12.20 -19.79 -15.61
C GLU A 116 13.29 -18.99 -14.88
N PHE A 117 14.54 -19.41 -15.04
CA PHE A 117 15.72 -18.70 -14.58
C PHE A 117 16.47 -18.17 -15.81
N ARG A 118 16.46 -16.85 -16.01
CA ARG A 118 17.15 -16.21 -17.14
C ARG A 118 18.46 -15.60 -16.65
N ILE A 119 19.56 -16.05 -17.23
CA ILE A 119 20.89 -15.50 -16.99
C ILE A 119 21.09 -14.36 -17.99
N LYS A 120 21.44 -13.18 -17.47
CA LYS A 120 21.55 -11.95 -18.24
C LYS A 120 22.88 -11.26 -17.97
N ASP A 121 23.35 -10.52 -18.96
CA ASP A 121 24.49 -9.62 -18.86
C ASP A 121 23.99 -8.17 -18.67
N ASP A 122 24.61 -7.40 -17.77
CA ASP A 122 24.20 -6.02 -17.46
C ASP A 122 25.07 -5.00 -18.24
N ASP A 123 24.82 -4.88 -19.54
CA ASP A 123 25.53 -3.95 -20.42
C ASP A 123 24.99 -2.51 -20.36
N VAL A 124 25.87 -1.54 -20.65
CA VAL A 124 25.56 -0.09 -20.71
C VAL A 124 24.40 0.24 -21.67
N PHE A 125 24.19 -0.58 -22.71
CA PHE A 125 23.16 -0.40 -23.74
C PHE A 125 21.92 -1.31 -23.57
N GLY A 126 21.80 -1.99 -22.43
CA GLY A 126 20.63 -2.80 -22.08
C GLY A 126 20.97 -4.28 -21.86
N ALA A 127 20.23 -4.93 -20.96
CA ALA A 127 20.57 -6.27 -20.53
C ALA A 127 20.35 -7.33 -21.62
N GLN A 128 21.39 -8.08 -21.98
CA GLN A 128 21.31 -9.16 -22.97
C GLN A 128 21.07 -10.51 -22.27
N THR A 129 20.11 -11.31 -22.75
CA THR A 129 19.88 -12.66 -22.19
C THR A 129 20.91 -13.63 -22.74
N MET A 130 21.69 -14.24 -21.84
CA MET A 130 22.74 -15.20 -22.18
C MET A 130 22.14 -16.60 -22.40
N GLY A 131 21.20 -17.00 -21.54
CA GLY A 131 20.48 -18.26 -21.66
C GLY A 131 19.47 -18.46 -20.52
N THR A 132 18.76 -19.58 -20.57
CA THR A 132 17.63 -19.88 -19.68
C THR A 132 17.72 -21.30 -19.12
N VAL A 133 17.33 -21.46 -17.86
CA VAL A 133 17.01 -22.74 -17.23
C VAL A 133 15.51 -22.77 -16.97
N LYS A 134 14.84 -23.87 -17.31
CA LYS A 134 13.41 -24.09 -17.01
C LYS A 134 13.26 -25.30 -16.11
N ILE A 135 12.49 -25.16 -15.04
CA ILE A 135 12.21 -26.27 -14.13
C ILE A 135 10.70 -26.49 -14.06
N PRO A 136 10.23 -27.72 -14.37
CA PRO A 136 8.80 -28.01 -14.42
C PRO A 136 8.11 -27.72 -13.09
N ALA A 137 6.98 -27.02 -13.15
CA ALA A 137 6.17 -26.69 -11.99
C ALA A 137 5.69 -27.95 -11.26
N LYS A 138 5.37 -29.02 -11.99
CA LYS A 138 5.04 -30.34 -11.43
C LYS A 138 6.14 -30.88 -10.51
N ARG A 139 7.42 -30.68 -10.88
CA ARG A 139 8.57 -31.10 -10.05
C ARG A 139 8.71 -30.21 -8.82
N ILE A 140 8.47 -28.91 -8.95
CA ILE A 140 8.53 -27.96 -7.83
C ILE A 140 7.41 -28.24 -6.81
N ALA A 141 6.20 -28.54 -7.30
CA ALA A 141 5.02 -28.80 -6.48
C ALA A 141 5.12 -30.07 -5.61
N THR A 142 6.08 -30.98 -5.85
CA THR A 142 6.30 -32.14 -4.97
C THR A 142 6.76 -31.72 -3.57
N GLY A 143 7.41 -30.55 -3.45
CA GLY A 143 8.01 -30.05 -2.23
C GLY A 143 9.33 -30.71 -1.85
N GLU A 144 9.87 -31.56 -2.72
CA GLU A 144 11.19 -32.16 -2.54
C GLU A 144 12.29 -31.11 -2.64
N LEU A 145 13.39 -31.32 -1.90
CA LEU A 145 14.56 -30.45 -1.99
C LEU A 145 15.25 -30.67 -3.35
N ILE A 146 15.29 -29.62 -4.18
CA ILE A 146 16.01 -29.63 -5.45
C ILE A 146 17.35 -28.92 -5.22
N SER A 147 18.47 -29.62 -5.41
CA SER A 147 19.81 -29.07 -5.21
C SER A 147 20.78 -29.62 -6.25
N GLU A 148 20.76 -29.04 -7.45
CA GLU A 148 21.37 -29.64 -8.64
C GLU A 148 21.95 -28.58 -9.59
N TRP A 149 22.78 -29.05 -10.53
CA TRP A 149 23.26 -28.26 -11.67
C TRP A 149 22.30 -28.42 -12.85
N PHE A 150 21.81 -27.30 -13.37
CA PHE A 150 20.93 -27.27 -14.54
C PHE A 150 21.67 -26.72 -15.76
N PRO A 151 21.61 -27.40 -16.92
CA PRO A 151 22.23 -26.90 -18.14
C PRO A 151 21.56 -25.59 -18.59
N ILE A 152 22.36 -24.59 -18.94
CA ILE A 152 21.84 -23.32 -19.45
C ILE A 152 21.59 -23.44 -20.96
N LEU A 153 20.34 -23.26 -21.36
CA LEU A 153 19.89 -23.39 -22.73
C LEU A 153 19.93 -22.04 -23.45
N GLY A 154 20.40 -22.04 -24.70
CA GLY A 154 20.30 -20.88 -25.59
C GLY A 154 18.90 -20.74 -26.21
N SER A 155 18.72 -19.73 -27.06
CA SER A 155 17.45 -19.46 -27.75
C SER A 155 16.95 -20.61 -28.63
N SER A 156 17.86 -21.47 -29.11
CA SER A 156 17.55 -22.67 -29.90
C SER A 156 17.13 -23.88 -29.06
N GLY A 157 17.02 -23.75 -27.73
CA GLY A 157 16.74 -24.84 -26.80
C GLY A 157 17.91 -25.80 -26.58
N LYS A 158 19.07 -25.55 -27.19
CA LYS A 158 20.30 -26.35 -27.02
C LYS A 158 21.24 -25.71 -25.99
N PRO A 159 22.08 -26.49 -25.27
CA PRO A 159 23.11 -25.93 -24.40
C PRO A 159 24.04 -24.98 -25.14
N LEU A 160 24.36 -23.83 -24.53
CA LEU A 160 25.20 -22.79 -25.16
C LEU A 160 26.62 -23.28 -25.48
N LYS A 161 27.22 -24.00 -24.53
CA LYS A 161 28.50 -24.68 -24.64
C LYS A 161 28.40 -25.98 -23.84
N PRO A 162 29.26 -26.97 -24.09
CA PRO A 162 29.38 -28.10 -23.18
C PRO A 162 29.52 -27.56 -21.77
N ASP A 163 28.69 -28.09 -20.87
CA ASP A 163 29.05 -28.12 -19.47
C ASP A 163 28.88 -26.72 -18.78
N THR A 164 28.26 -25.77 -19.48
CA THR A 164 27.70 -24.49 -18.98
C THR A 164 26.40 -24.74 -18.22
N ALA A 165 26.36 -24.38 -16.94
CA ALA A 165 25.27 -24.74 -16.05
C ALA A 165 25.08 -23.73 -14.91
N LEU A 166 23.88 -23.72 -14.32
CA LEU A 166 23.48 -22.96 -13.15
C LEU A 166 23.25 -23.91 -11.98
N HIS A 167 23.87 -23.65 -10.84
CA HIS A 167 23.68 -24.39 -9.59
C HIS A 167 22.66 -23.66 -8.73
N ILE A 168 21.55 -24.34 -8.43
CA ILE A 168 20.50 -23.82 -7.56
C ILE A 168 20.15 -24.82 -6.47
N LYS A 169 19.68 -24.29 -5.35
CA LYS A 169 19.04 -25.06 -4.29
C LYS A 169 17.67 -24.44 -4.01
N MET A 170 16.59 -25.22 -4.04
CA MET A 170 15.26 -24.70 -3.74
C MET A 170 14.35 -25.74 -3.09
N LYS A 171 13.40 -25.26 -2.30
CA LYS A 171 12.34 -26.03 -1.69
C LYS A 171 11.04 -25.23 -1.74
N PHE A 172 9.97 -25.87 -2.18
CA PHE A 172 8.64 -25.27 -2.23
C PHE A 172 7.77 -25.85 -1.12
N THR A 173 7.11 -24.97 -0.37
CA THR A 173 6.16 -25.36 0.68
C THR A 173 4.77 -24.84 0.28
N PRO A 174 3.84 -25.73 -0.11
CA PRO A 174 2.46 -25.35 -0.38
C PRO A 174 1.80 -24.67 0.83
N VAL A 175 0.88 -23.73 0.60
CA VAL A 175 0.21 -22.98 1.68
C VAL A 175 -0.43 -23.92 2.70
N GLU A 176 -1.12 -24.97 2.23
CA GLU A 176 -1.85 -25.92 3.08
C GLU A 176 -0.93 -26.77 3.96
N LYS A 177 0.36 -26.86 3.61
CA LYS A 177 1.37 -27.60 4.36
C LYS A 177 2.28 -26.70 5.17
N ASN A 178 2.18 -25.38 5.02
CA ASN A 178 3.02 -24.43 5.74
C ASN A 178 2.44 -24.21 7.15
N PRO A 179 3.16 -24.56 8.24
CA PRO A 179 2.70 -24.33 9.60
C PRO A 179 2.38 -22.87 9.91
N LEU A 180 3.03 -21.92 9.21
CA LEU A 180 2.81 -20.49 9.35
C LEU A 180 1.36 -20.07 9.10
N TYR A 181 0.65 -20.80 8.23
CA TYR A 181 -0.68 -20.44 7.74
C TYR A 181 -1.81 -21.31 8.32
N GLN A 182 -1.48 -22.22 9.25
CA GLN A 182 -2.46 -23.08 9.92
C GLN A 182 -3.23 -22.36 11.03
N THR A 183 -2.69 -21.27 11.54
CA THR A 183 -3.32 -20.40 12.54
C THR A 183 -3.32 -18.96 12.04
N GLY A 184 -4.24 -18.16 12.57
CA GLY A 184 -4.23 -16.71 12.36
C GLY A 184 -2.94 -16.05 12.88
N ILE A 185 -2.65 -14.83 12.42
CA ILE A 185 -1.44 -14.09 12.84
C ILE A 185 -1.45 -13.85 14.34
N ALA A 186 -2.60 -13.45 14.89
CA ALA A 186 -2.77 -13.17 16.30
C ALA A 186 -2.65 -14.43 17.16
N ALA A 187 -3.11 -15.56 16.60
CA ALA A 187 -3.06 -16.89 17.19
C ALA A 187 -1.68 -17.58 17.14
N ASP A 188 -0.64 -16.96 16.57
CA ASP A 188 0.72 -17.50 16.57
C ASP A 188 1.23 -17.65 18.03
N PRO A 189 1.52 -18.88 18.52
CA PRO A 189 1.99 -19.11 19.89
C PRO A 189 3.32 -18.42 20.22
N GLU A 190 4.13 -18.13 19.20
CA GLU A 190 5.40 -17.43 19.38
C GLU A 190 5.24 -15.90 19.30
N HIS A 191 4.04 -15.42 18.97
CA HIS A 191 3.70 -14.00 18.78
C HIS A 191 4.71 -13.27 17.89
N LYS A 192 5.12 -13.89 16.78
CA LYS A 192 6.14 -13.34 15.86
C LYS A 192 5.58 -12.31 14.88
N GLY A 193 4.25 -12.12 14.84
CA GLY A 193 3.59 -11.26 13.86
C GLY A 193 3.89 -11.72 12.43
N VAL A 194 3.89 -10.75 11.50
CA VAL A 194 4.29 -10.98 10.12
C VAL A 194 5.81 -11.15 10.06
N ARG A 195 6.25 -12.25 9.45
CA ARG A 195 7.67 -12.60 9.30
C ARG A 195 8.27 -11.92 8.06
N ASP A 196 9.60 -11.82 8.02
CA ASP A 196 10.37 -11.26 6.90
C ASP A 196 10.04 -9.79 6.57
N THR A 197 9.95 -8.95 7.62
CA THR A 197 9.67 -7.51 7.52
C THR A 197 10.75 -6.66 8.19
N TYR A 198 10.86 -5.38 7.78
CA TYR A 198 11.91 -4.47 8.27
C TYR A 198 11.72 -4.07 9.74
N PHE A 199 10.48 -3.76 10.15
CA PHE A 199 10.15 -3.51 11.55
C PHE A 199 9.55 -4.77 12.18
N PRO A 200 10.03 -5.18 13.36
CA PRO A 200 9.47 -6.32 14.07
C PRO A 200 8.10 -5.96 14.67
N VAL A 201 7.33 -6.96 15.05
CA VAL A 201 6.15 -6.76 15.91
C VAL A 201 6.59 -6.19 17.27
N ARG A 202 5.79 -5.27 17.82
CA ARG A 202 6.02 -4.57 19.08
C ARG A 202 4.92 -4.89 20.07
N LYS A 203 5.32 -5.37 21.24
CA LYS A 203 4.45 -5.70 22.37
C LYS A 203 4.18 -4.50 23.28
N GLY A 204 3.25 -4.61 24.22
CA GLY A 204 2.98 -3.55 25.21
C GLY A 204 2.43 -2.25 24.61
N SER A 205 1.70 -2.32 23.50
CA SER A 205 1.16 -1.15 22.79
C SER A 205 -0.32 -0.91 23.12
N SER A 206 -0.86 0.22 22.68
CA SER A 206 -2.29 0.51 22.65
C SER A 206 -2.66 1.11 21.30
N VAL A 207 -3.78 0.66 20.74
CA VAL A 207 -4.30 1.11 19.45
C VAL A 207 -5.70 1.67 19.64
N ARG A 208 -6.00 2.80 18.99
CA ARG A 208 -7.37 3.25 18.73
C ARG A 208 -7.62 3.20 17.24
N LEU A 209 -8.74 2.61 16.86
CA LEU A 209 -9.20 2.53 15.48
C LEU A 209 -10.24 3.64 15.27
N TYR A 210 -10.08 4.39 14.19
CA TYR A 210 -10.96 5.50 13.84
C TYR A 210 -11.67 5.19 12.53
N GLN A 211 -12.99 5.29 12.58
CA GLN A 211 -13.89 5.35 11.45
C GLN A 211 -14.13 6.82 11.15
N ASP A 212 -13.83 7.25 9.92
CA ASP A 212 -13.87 8.65 9.48
C ASP A 212 -12.99 9.62 10.28
N ALA A 213 -13.10 10.90 9.93
CA ALA A 213 -12.46 12.00 10.65
C ALA A 213 -13.14 12.27 12.01
N HIS A 214 -14.43 11.97 12.12
CA HIS A 214 -15.23 12.23 13.31
C HIS A 214 -16.40 11.25 13.42
N CYS A 215 -16.80 10.88 14.63
CA CYS A 215 -17.99 10.06 14.88
C CYS A 215 -18.86 10.71 15.96
N ASN A 216 -20.18 10.64 15.80
CA ASN A 216 -21.14 10.99 16.84
C ASN A 216 -21.71 9.71 17.46
N ASP A 217 -21.49 9.49 18.75
CA ASP A 217 -21.89 8.27 19.45
C ASP A 217 -23.41 8.03 19.39
N GLU A 218 -24.22 9.10 19.37
CA GLU A 218 -25.68 8.98 19.37
C GLU A 218 -26.25 8.44 18.05
N LYS A 219 -25.43 8.36 17.00
CA LYS A 219 -25.85 7.96 15.64
C LYS A 219 -25.50 6.53 15.29
N LEU A 220 -24.62 5.89 16.06
CA LEU A 220 -24.18 4.51 15.83
C LEU A 220 -24.74 3.58 16.91
N PRO A 221 -24.99 2.31 16.57
CA PRO A 221 -25.56 1.34 17.51
C PRO A 221 -24.59 1.00 18.65
N GLU A 222 -25.13 0.65 19.82
CA GLU A 222 -24.33 0.12 20.92
C GLU A 222 -23.81 -1.29 20.58
N ILE A 223 -22.50 -1.49 20.73
CA ILE A 223 -21.84 -2.77 20.46
C ILE A 223 -21.18 -3.26 21.74
N LYS A 224 -21.58 -4.45 22.19
CA LYS A 224 -21.06 -5.04 23.42
C LYS A 224 -19.82 -5.88 23.13
N LEU A 225 -18.76 -5.61 23.87
CA LEU A 225 -17.52 -6.40 23.85
C LEU A 225 -17.60 -7.54 24.86
N GLU A 226 -16.72 -8.53 24.73
CA GLU A 226 -16.74 -9.70 25.63
C GLU A 226 -16.33 -9.40 27.08
N ASN A 227 -15.63 -8.28 27.32
CA ASN A 227 -15.31 -7.80 28.66
C ASN A 227 -16.52 -7.12 29.35
N GLY A 228 -17.65 -6.99 28.64
CA GLY A 228 -18.87 -6.35 29.11
C GLY A 228 -18.94 -4.84 28.86
N GLU A 229 -17.86 -4.24 28.35
CA GLU A 229 -17.84 -2.84 27.95
C GLU A 229 -18.57 -2.60 26.62
N ILE A 230 -18.94 -1.34 26.40
CA ILE A 230 -19.49 -0.88 25.12
C ILE A 230 -18.34 -0.33 24.29
N PHE A 231 -18.26 -0.76 23.02
CA PHE A 231 -17.31 -0.25 22.05
C PHE A 231 -17.47 1.27 21.93
N ARG A 232 -16.35 2.00 21.93
CA ARG A 232 -16.36 3.46 21.87
C ARG A 232 -16.00 3.90 20.45
N HIS A 233 -16.87 4.71 19.85
CA HIS A 233 -16.60 5.33 18.56
C HIS A 233 -15.65 6.52 18.77
N GLU A 234 -14.36 6.32 18.51
CA GLU A 234 -13.32 7.32 18.76
C GLU A 234 -13.32 8.42 17.67
N LYS A 235 -12.87 9.64 18.01
CA LYS A 235 -12.99 10.83 17.13
C LYS A 235 -11.63 11.27 16.59
N CYS A 236 -11.27 10.86 15.38
CA CYS A 236 -9.91 10.98 14.82
C CYS A 236 -9.33 12.40 14.86
N TRP A 237 -9.95 13.35 14.15
CA TRP A 237 -9.41 14.70 14.03
C TRP A 237 -9.52 15.49 15.33
N GLU A 238 -10.49 15.15 16.18
CA GLU A 238 -10.56 15.69 17.54
C GLU A 238 -9.38 15.20 18.37
N ASP A 239 -9.07 13.90 18.38
CA ASP A 239 -7.89 13.38 19.07
C ASP A 239 -6.57 13.95 18.52
N ILE A 240 -6.45 14.14 17.20
CA ILE A 240 -5.29 14.81 16.59
C ILE A 240 -5.19 16.27 17.07
N CYS A 241 -6.30 17.00 17.13
CA CYS A 241 -6.33 18.39 17.61
C CYS A 241 -5.84 18.50 19.05
N TYR A 242 -6.33 17.63 19.94
CA TYR A 242 -5.89 17.58 21.33
C TYR A 242 -4.41 17.19 21.43
N ALA A 243 -3.98 16.17 20.70
CA ALA A 243 -2.60 15.71 20.76
C ALA A 243 -1.59 16.78 20.27
N ILE A 244 -1.93 17.55 19.22
CA ILE A 244 -1.14 18.70 18.78
C ILE A 244 -1.15 19.82 19.83
N SER A 245 -2.32 20.12 20.40
CA SER A 245 -2.49 21.20 21.38
C SER A 245 -1.71 20.94 22.68
N GLU A 246 -1.66 19.68 23.11
CA GLU A 246 -0.98 19.22 24.33
C GLU A 246 0.51 18.88 24.10
N ALA A 247 1.00 18.90 22.86
CA ALA A 247 2.41 18.63 22.57
C ALA A 247 3.32 19.66 23.23
N HIS A 248 4.42 19.20 23.82
CA HIS A 248 5.40 20.05 24.51
C HIS A 248 6.72 20.16 23.76
N HIS A 249 7.06 19.19 22.90
CA HIS A 249 8.38 19.14 22.28
C HIS A 249 8.33 19.04 20.77
N MET A 250 7.46 18.20 20.21
CA MET A 250 7.44 17.91 18.79
C MET A 250 6.06 17.62 18.23
N VAL A 251 5.86 18.09 17.00
CA VAL A 251 4.74 17.72 16.13
C VAL A 251 5.29 17.55 14.72
N TYR A 252 5.37 16.32 14.25
CA TYR A 252 5.86 15.99 12.90
C TYR A 252 4.71 15.48 12.04
N LEU A 253 4.52 16.08 10.87
CA LEU A 253 3.45 15.73 9.95
C LEU A 253 4.02 15.23 8.63
N VAL A 254 3.33 14.23 8.07
CA VAL A 254 3.54 13.72 6.72
C VAL A 254 2.19 13.70 6.03
N GLY A 255 2.14 14.18 4.80
CA GLY A 255 0.93 14.09 4.00
C GLY A 255 1.25 14.06 2.51
N TRP A 256 0.38 13.40 1.76
CA TRP A 256 0.30 13.58 0.31
C TRP A 256 -0.17 15.00 0.00
N SER A 257 -1.11 15.51 0.80
CA SER A 257 -1.51 16.91 0.83
C SER A 257 -1.75 17.34 2.28
N ILE A 258 -1.37 18.56 2.61
CA ILE A 258 -1.72 19.19 3.88
C ILE A 258 -2.29 20.55 3.52
N TYR A 259 -3.50 20.87 3.99
CA TYR A 259 -4.12 22.16 3.72
C TYR A 259 -4.24 22.99 4.99
N HIS A 260 -3.49 24.08 5.05
CA HIS A 260 -3.35 24.86 6.28
C HIS A 260 -4.66 25.53 6.75
N LYS A 261 -5.70 25.62 5.92
CA LYS A 261 -6.98 26.28 6.28
C LYS A 261 -8.01 25.35 6.93
N VAL A 262 -7.80 24.04 6.91
CA VAL A 262 -8.78 23.11 7.50
C VAL A 262 -8.90 23.31 9.00
N LYS A 263 -10.12 23.12 9.52
CA LYS A 263 -10.37 23.01 10.95
C LYS A 263 -10.51 21.55 11.33
N LEU A 264 -9.78 21.14 12.37
CA LEU A 264 -9.77 19.75 12.84
C LEU A 264 -11.06 19.39 13.58
N VAL A 265 -11.60 20.31 14.37
CA VAL A 265 -12.85 20.10 15.12
C VAL A 265 -13.91 21.06 14.62
N ARG A 266 -15.04 20.50 14.15
CA ARG A 266 -16.19 21.28 13.66
C ARG A 266 -17.42 21.03 14.52
N GLU A 267 -17.59 19.79 14.98
CA GLU A 267 -18.64 19.36 15.89
C GLU A 267 -17.98 18.83 17.18
N PRO A 268 -17.62 19.69 18.14
CA PRO A 268 -16.88 19.27 19.33
C PRO A 268 -17.72 18.37 20.24
N THR A 269 -17.16 17.22 20.64
CA THR A 269 -17.79 16.31 21.62
C THR A 269 -17.32 16.57 23.05
N ARG A 270 -16.26 17.37 23.20
CA ARG A 270 -15.70 17.84 24.47
C ARG A 270 -15.16 19.29 24.35
N PRO A 271 -14.97 20.02 25.46
CA PRO A 271 -14.54 21.42 25.41
C PRO A 271 -13.21 21.62 24.69
N LEU A 272 -13.20 22.41 23.61
CA LEU A 272 -12.01 22.58 22.76
C LEU A 272 -10.74 22.91 23.56
N PRO A 273 -9.59 22.29 23.22
CA PRO A 273 -8.32 22.63 23.83
C PRO A 273 -7.91 24.04 23.40
N ARG A 274 -6.91 24.62 24.09
CA ARG A 274 -6.40 25.95 23.74
C ARG A 274 -5.88 25.97 22.30
N GLY A 275 -6.47 26.80 21.45
CA GLY A 275 -6.15 26.88 20.02
C GLY A 275 -6.89 25.86 19.15
N GLY A 276 -7.79 25.04 19.72
CA GLY A 276 -8.53 24.02 18.98
C GLY A 276 -9.62 24.57 18.04
N ASP A 277 -9.96 25.86 18.16
CA ASP A 277 -10.86 26.60 17.26
C ASP A 277 -10.16 27.17 16.02
N LEU A 278 -8.82 27.17 16.03
CA LEU A 278 -7.97 27.65 14.96
C LEU A 278 -7.98 26.71 13.74
N THR A 279 -7.56 27.25 12.60
CA THR A 279 -7.18 26.41 11.46
C THR A 279 -5.91 25.63 11.79
N LEU A 280 -5.68 24.49 11.12
CA LEU A 280 -4.48 23.68 11.28
C LEU A 280 -3.20 24.51 11.17
N GLY A 281 -3.13 25.39 10.18
CA GLY A 281 -1.98 26.26 9.96
C GLY A 281 -1.70 27.19 11.12
N GLU A 282 -2.74 27.83 11.65
CA GLU A 282 -2.61 28.75 12.79
C GLU A 282 -2.34 28.00 14.11
N LEU A 283 -2.92 26.81 14.32
CA LEU A 283 -2.59 25.95 15.46
C LEU A 283 -1.11 25.54 15.44
N LEU A 284 -0.57 25.15 14.28
CA LEU A 284 0.84 24.78 14.15
C LEU A 284 1.77 25.99 14.38
N LYS A 285 1.43 27.18 13.88
CA LYS A 285 2.17 28.42 14.19
C LYS A 285 2.11 28.75 15.68
N TYR A 286 0.93 28.64 16.29
CA TYR A 286 0.70 28.86 17.70
C TYR A 286 1.59 27.96 18.56
N LYS A 287 1.56 26.65 18.33
CA LYS A 287 2.41 25.67 19.04
C LYS A 287 3.90 25.89 18.78
N SER A 288 4.27 26.26 17.56
CA SER A 288 5.66 26.61 17.28
C SER A 288 6.13 27.85 18.04
N GLY A 289 5.25 28.83 18.26
CA GLY A 289 5.50 30.01 19.08
C GLY A 289 5.72 29.69 20.57
N GLU A 290 5.14 28.59 21.07
CA GLU A 290 5.38 28.06 22.42
C GLU A 290 6.71 27.29 22.53
N GLY A 291 7.46 27.14 21.44
CA GLY A 291 8.74 26.43 21.40
C GLY A 291 8.66 24.97 20.95
N VAL A 292 7.48 24.48 20.57
CA VAL A 292 7.31 23.12 20.03
C VAL A 292 7.95 23.02 18.64
N ARG A 293 8.73 21.96 18.40
CA ARG A 293 9.36 21.70 17.11
C ARG A 293 8.34 21.15 16.13
N ILE A 294 7.97 21.96 15.13
CA ILE A 294 7.02 21.57 14.10
C ILE A 294 7.74 21.30 12.77
N LEU A 295 7.65 20.06 12.28
CA LEU A 295 8.25 19.63 11.00
C LEU A 295 7.17 19.04 10.08
N LEU A 296 7.05 19.56 8.86
CA LEU A 296 6.11 19.05 7.85
C LEU A 296 6.90 18.48 6.67
N LEU A 297 6.58 17.25 6.29
CA LEU A 297 7.09 16.59 5.10
C LEU A 297 5.92 16.34 4.13
N VAL A 298 5.70 17.28 3.21
CA VAL A 298 4.58 17.25 2.24
C VAL A 298 5.12 16.77 0.89
N TRP A 299 4.34 16.00 0.14
CA TRP A 299 4.73 15.65 -1.24
C TRP A 299 4.87 16.91 -2.11
N ASP A 300 5.87 16.92 -3.00
CA ASP A 300 6.12 18.00 -3.98
C ASP A 300 5.46 17.63 -5.31
N ASP A 301 4.26 18.17 -5.57
CA ASP A 301 3.59 18.07 -6.85
C ASP A 301 4.28 19.01 -7.84
N LYS A 302 5.19 18.46 -8.65
CA LYS A 302 5.94 19.26 -9.63
C LYS A 302 5.06 19.99 -10.65
N THR A 303 3.78 19.64 -10.77
CA THR A 303 2.81 20.33 -11.63
C THR A 303 2.17 21.56 -10.97
N SER A 304 2.34 21.75 -9.66
CA SER A 304 1.84 22.90 -8.88
C SER A 304 2.78 24.13 -8.91
N HIS A 305 3.96 24.03 -9.53
CA HIS A 305 4.88 25.15 -9.62
C HIS A 305 4.40 26.21 -10.63
N ASP A 306 4.04 27.40 -10.11
CA ASP A 306 3.77 28.60 -10.92
C ASP A 306 4.93 28.89 -11.88
N LYS A 307 4.69 28.77 -13.19
CA LYS A 307 5.57 29.40 -14.21
C LYS A 307 5.21 30.88 -14.28
N VAL A 308 6.23 31.74 -14.41
CA VAL A 308 6.04 33.20 -14.53
C VAL A 308 4.98 33.48 -15.62
N PHE A 309 3.86 34.10 -15.22
CA PHE A 309 2.64 34.41 -15.99
C PHE A 309 1.52 33.35 -16.12
N LEU A 310 1.62 32.15 -15.53
CA LEU A 310 0.53 31.15 -15.48
C LEU A 310 0.43 30.56 -14.08
N LYS A 311 -0.65 30.89 -13.35
CA LYS A 311 -1.05 30.15 -12.14
C LYS A 311 -1.61 28.81 -12.59
N THR A 312 -0.92 27.71 -12.30
CA THR A 312 -1.43 26.36 -12.51
C THR A 312 -1.73 25.74 -11.15
N THR A 313 -3.01 25.57 -10.81
CA THR A 313 -3.43 24.62 -9.78
C THR A 313 -2.90 23.25 -10.23
N GLY A 314 -2.14 22.55 -9.37
CA GLY A 314 -1.51 21.27 -9.73
C GLY A 314 -2.52 20.28 -10.30
N VAL A 315 -2.08 19.42 -11.22
CA VAL A 315 -2.94 18.43 -11.91
C VAL A 315 -3.58 17.47 -10.91
N MET A 316 -2.94 17.28 -9.74
CA MET A 316 -3.36 16.36 -8.69
C MET A 316 -4.11 17.05 -7.54
N GLN A 317 -4.51 18.33 -7.69
CA GLN A 317 -5.31 19.08 -6.70
C GLN A 317 -4.71 19.09 -5.27
N THR A 318 -3.38 19.12 -5.14
CA THR A 318 -2.71 19.24 -3.84
C THR A 318 -2.49 20.70 -3.43
N HIS A 319 -2.30 20.93 -2.12
CA HIS A 319 -2.06 22.27 -1.53
C HIS A 319 -0.62 22.46 -1.06
N ASP A 320 0.32 21.72 -1.64
CA ASP A 320 1.70 21.62 -1.19
C ASP A 320 2.45 22.98 -1.20
N GLU A 321 2.43 23.68 -2.33
CA GLU A 321 3.07 24.98 -2.51
C GLU A 321 2.40 26.09 -1.69
N GLU A 322 1.08 26.09 -1.60
CA GLU A 322 0.32 27.04 -0.77
C GLU A 322 0.68 26.87 0.71
N THR A 323 0.66 25.65 1.21
CA THR A 323 1.02 25.33 2.59
C THR A 323 2.49 25.65 2.89
N ARG A 324 3.42 25.38 1.96
CA ARG A 324 4.83 25.82 2.13
C ARG A 324 4.93 27.33 2.23
N ARG A 325 4.24 28.08 1.37
CA ARG A 325 4.25 29.55 1.37
C ARG A 325 3.71 30.12 2.68
N PHE A 326 2.64 29.53 3.21
CA PHE A 326 2.03 29.95 4.48
C PHE A 326 2.99 29.87 5.68
N PHE A 327 3.88 28.87 5.72
CA PHE A 327 4.87 28.68 6.79
C PHE A 327 6.24 29.33 6.53
N LYS A 328 6.48 29.93 5.36
CA LYS A 328 7.80 30.45 4.95
C LYS A 328 8.43 31.44 5.94
N HIS A 329 7.60 32.18 6.68
CA HIS A 329 8.02 33.21 7.63
C HIS A 329 7.69 32.86 9.09
N SER A 330 7.43 31.59 9.39
CA SER A 330 7.30 31.09 10.77
C SER A 330 8.44 30.14 11.14
N SER A 331 8.46 29.72 12.40
CA SER A 331 9.38 28.69 12.92
C SER A 331 8.98 27.26 12.54
N VAL A 332 7.83 27.09 11.88
CA VAL A 332 7.37 25.79 11.35
C VAL A 332 8.21 25.45 10.12
N MET A 333 8.84 24.27 10.11
CA MET A 333 9.66 23.84 8.98
C MET A 333 8.85 22.97 8.03
N CYS A 334 8.36 23.56 6.94
CA CYS A 334 7.71 22.84 5.86
C CYS A 334 8.70 22.51 4.73
N VAL A 335 8.84 21.22 4.43
CA VAL A 335 9.70 20.68 3.36
C VAL A 335 8.82 19.96 2.35
N LEU A 336 8.93 20.39 1.09
CA LEU A 336 8.38 19.66 -0.04
C LEU A 336 9.34 18.53 -0.42
N ALA A 337 8.82 17.31 -0.40
CA ALA A 337 9.53 16.08 -0.68
C ALA A 337 9.10 15.59 -2.07
N PRO A 338 9.91 15.81 -3.11
CA PRO A 338 9.71 15.16 -4.40
C PRO A 338 10.07 13.68 -4.34
N ARG A 339 9.25 12.88 -5.01
CA ARG A 339 9.51 11.45 -5.17
C ARG A 339 10.63 11.25 -6.21
N TYR A 340 11.87 11.12 -5.76
CA TYR A 340 12.99 10.81 -6.66
C TYR A 340 13.20 9.30 -6.78
N ALA A 341 13.40 8.80 -8.01
CA ALA A 341 14.11 7.54 -8.19
C ALA A 341 15.51 7.65 -7.58
N SER A 342 16.05 6.53 -7.11
CA SER A 342 17.45 6.48 -6.73
C SER A 342 18.35 6.96 -7.87
N SER A 343 19.38 7.72 -7.52
CA SER A 343 20.42 8.20 -8.44
C SER A 343 21.19 7.06 -9.13
N LYS A 344 20.97 5.81 -8.69
CA LYS A 344 21.53 4.59 -9.27
C LYS A 344 20.67 3.99 -10.40
N MET A 345 19.50 4.55 -10.72
CA MET A 345 18.66 4.15 -11.85
C MET A 345 19.05 4.91 -13.14
N SER A 346 18.63 4.44 -14.32
CA SER A 346 18.85 5.17 -15.58
C SER A 346 18.07 6.49 -15.63
N PHE A 347 18.61 7.51 -16.32
CA PHE A 347 18.05 8.85 -16.39
C PHE A 347 16.57 8.88 -16.81
N LEU A 348 16.20 8.13 -17.86
CA LEU A 348 14.80 8.01 -18.31
C LEU A 348 13.86 7.49 -17.22
N LYS A 349 14.30 6.49 -16.44
CA LYS A 349 13.51 5.95 -15.33
C LYS A 349 13.43 6.93 -14.16
N GLN A 350 14.48 7.73 -13.95
CA GLN A 350 14.44 8.79 -12.94
C GLN A 350 13.41 9.87 -13.28
N GLN A 351 13.27 10.24 -14.55
CA GLN A 351 12.25 11.18 -15.00
C GLN A 351 10.84 10.62 -14.83
N VAL A 352 10.59 9.34 -15.18
CA VAL A 352 9.28 8.70 -14.98
C VAL A 352 8.90 8.65 -13.50
N VAL A 353 9.77 8.11 -12.63
CA VAL A 353 9.49 8.06 -11.19
C VAL A 353 9.29 9.46 -10.60
N GLY A 354 10.10 10.41 -11.04
CA GLY A 354 10.05 11.80 -10.61
C GLY A 354 8.81 12.59 -11.02
N THR A 355 7.99 12.08 -11.93
CA THR A 355 6.84 12.78 -12.50
C THR A 355 5.53 12.04 -12.25
N VAL A 356 5.59 10.72 -12.00
CA VAL A 356 4.41 9.84 -11.95
C VAL A 356 4.07 9.37 -10.53
N PHE A 357 5.07 9.15 -9.68
CA PHE A 357 4.88 8.54 -8.35
C PHE A 357 4.90 9.58 -7.24
N THR A 358 4.25 9.27 -6.14
CA THR A 358 4.01 10.20 -5.03
C THR A 358 4.62 9.74 -3.71
N HIS A 359 4.67 10.65 -2.75
CA HIS A 359 4.79 10.29 -1.34
C HIS A 359 3.40 10.26 -0.73
N HIS A 360 2.87 9.07 -0.45
CA HIS A 360 1.46 8.88 -0.13
C HIS A 360 1.17 8.54 1.35
N GLN A 361 2.21 8.50 2.18
CA GLN A 361 2.09 8.33 3.64
C GLN A 361 1.35 9.52 4.27
N LYS A 362 0.38 9.23 5.14
CA LYS A 362 -0.28 10.21 6.03
C LYS A 362 0.09 9.89 7.47
N CYS A 363 0.76 10.81 8.15
CA CYS A 363 1.19 10.60 9.53
C CYS A 363 1.13 11.88 10.36
N VAL A 364 0.73 11.76 11.63
CA VAL A 364 0.95 12.76 12.68
C VAL A 364 1.73 12.12 13.81
N ILE A 365 2.88 12.67 14.19
CA ILE A 365 3.74 12.13 15.26
C ILE A 365 3.95 13.22 16.29
N VAL A 366 3.57 12.95 17.53
CA VAL A 366 3.52 13.95 18.60
C VAL A 366 3.99 13.34 19.91
N ASP A 367 4.59 14.16 20.76
CA ASP A 367 4.81 13.77 22.15
C ASP A 367 3.53 13.99 22.97
N THR A 368 3.04 12.96 23.65
CA THR A 368 1.85 13.03 24.53
C THR A 368 2.19 12.61 25.95
N GLN A 369 1.25 12.82 26.88
CA GLN A 369 1.42 12.44 28.28
C GLN A 369 1.60 10.92 28.44
N ALA A 370 2.62 10.53 29.21
CA ALA A 370 2.83 9.15 29.67
C ALA A 370 2.57 9.05 31.19
N ALA A 371 2.88 7.90 31.79
CA ALA A 371 2.74 7.72 33.23
C ALA A 371 3.65 8.69 34.03
N GLY A 372 3.09 9.28 35.09
CA GLY A 372 3.80 10.25 35.94
C GLY A 372 4.08 11.56 35.20
N ASN A 373 5.31 12.09 35.33
CA ASN A 373 5.73 13.32 34.67
C ASN A 373 6.44 13.07 33.32
N ASN A 374 6.40 11.83 32.83
CA ASN A 374 7.04 11.48 31.56
C ASN A 374 6.10 11.73 30.38
N ARG A 375 6.69 11.76 29.19
CA ARG A 375 6.01 11.82 27.91
C ARG A 375 6.37 10.61 27.06
N LYS A 376 5.52 10.30 26.10
CA LYS A 376 5.70 9.21 25.14
C LYS A 376 5.50 9.74 23.72
N ILE A 377 6.01 9.01 22.74
CA ILE A 377 5.67 9.24 21.34
C ILE A 377 4.34 8.56 21.03
N THR A 378 3.46 9.31 20.37
CA THR A 378 2.19 8.85 19.81
C THR A 378 2.22 9.10 18.31
N ALA A 379 1.74 8.14 17.53
CA ALA A 379 1.65 8.26 16.09
C ALA A 379 0.20 8.04 15.62
N PHE A 380 -0.23 8.82 14.63
CA PHE A 380 -1.45 8.61 13.87
C PHE A 380 -1.08 8.25 12.45
N ILE A 381 -1.63 7.16 11.90
CA ILE A 381 -1.44 6.76 10.50
C ILE A 381 -2.75 6.21 9.93
N GLY A 382 -2.93 6.28 8.61
CA GLY A 382 -4.15 5.79 7.96
C GLY A 382 -4.32 6.38 6.56
N GLY A 383 -5.57 6.45 6.10
CA GLY A 383 -5.95 7.03 4.81
C GLY A 383 -6.21 8.56 4.84
N LEU A 384 -6.57 9.12 6.00
CA LEU A 384 -6.87 10.55 6.12
C LEU A 384 -5.62 11.45 6.04
N ASP A 385 -5.53 12.26 4.99
CA ASP A 385 -4.68 13.46 4.96
C ASP A 385 -5.33 14.59 5.78
N LEU A 386 -4.52 15.50 6.33
CA LEU A 386 -5.03 16.72 6.97
C LEU A 386 -5.26 17.81 5.90
N CYS A 387 -6.20 17.55 5.00
CA CYS A 387 -6.59 18.45 3.90
C CYS A 387 -8.11 18.53 3.69
N ASP A 388 -8.52 19.36 2.75
CA ASP A 388 -9.90 19.63 2.38
C ASP A 388 -10.65 18.38 1.91
N GLY A 389 -11.96 18.35 2.18
CA GLY A 389 -12.87 17.26 1.81
C GLY A 389 -12.82 16.01 2.69
N ARG A 390 -11.82 15.90 3.58
CA ARG A 390 -11.58 14.69 4.40
C ARG A 390 -12.37 14.67 5.71
N TYR A 391 -12.84 15.83 6.18
CA TYR A 391 -13.71 15.85 7.36
C TYR A 391 -15.08 15.31 6.96
N ASP A 392 -15.48 14.21 7.58
CA ASP A 392 -16.82 13.67 7.49
C ASP A 392 -17.17 12.90 8.77
N THR A 393 -18.41 12.44 8.81
CA THR A 393 -19.00 11.60 9.85
C THR A 393 -19.73 10.44 9.19
N PRO A 394 -20.04 9.35 9.91
CA PRO A 394 -20.79 8.21 9.38
C PRO A 394 -22.20 8.52 8.83
N GLU A 395 -22.74 9.72 9.09
CA GLU A 395 -23.98 10.18 8.43
C GLU A 395 -23.81 10.52 6.94
N HIS A 396 -22.57 10.80 6.51
CA HIS A 396 -22.19 11.09 5.13
C HIS A 396 -23.14 12.05 4.40
N ARG A 397 -23.29 13.23 4.99
CA ARG A 397 -24.22 14.28 4.55
C ARG A 397 -23.90 14.74 3.12
N LEU A 398 -24.89 14.72 2.23
CA LEU A 398 -24.79 15.13 0.82
C LEU A 398 -25.15 16.61 0.62
N PHE A 399 -26.23 17.04 1.28
CA PHE A 399 -26.86 18.35 1.08
C PHE A 399 -27.01 19.15 2.38
N ARG A 400 -26.97 18.47 3.53
CA ARG A 400 -27.09 19.11 4.84
C ARG A 400 -25.76 19.74 5.28
N ASP A 401 -25.85 20.84 6.03
CA ASP A 401 -24.73 21.54 6.66
C ASP A 401 -23.63 22.07 5.71
N LEU A 402 -23.94 22.25 4.42
CA LEU A 402 -22.99 22.77 3.43
C LEU A 402 -22.48 24.17 3.76
N ASP A 403 -23.33 25.02 4.33
CA ASP A 403 -23.00 26.40 4.73
C ASP A 403 -22.55 26.53 6.20
N THR A 404 -22.54 25.43 6.96
CA THR A 404 -22.15 25.38 8.38
C THR A 404 -20.90 24.50 8.56
N VAL A 405 -21.08 23.18 8.74
CA VAL A 405 -20.00 22.21 9.03
C VAL A 405 -19.03 22.09 7.85
N PHE A 406 -19.54 22.15 6.61
CA PHE A 406 -18.72 22.04 5.40
C PHE A 406 -18.43 23.39 4.73
N SER A 407 -18.70 24.50 5.43
CA SER A 407 -18.48 25.84 4.92
C SER A 407 -17.00 26.07 4.61
N GLY A 408 -16.69 26.40 3.35
CA GLY A 408 -15.31 26.56 2.88
C GLY A 408 -14.53 25.26 2.68
N ASP A 409 -15.21 24.10 2.76
CA ASP A 409 -14.64 22.76 2.60
C ASP A 409 -15.53 21.86 1.72
N PHE A 410 -16.24 22.46 0.76
CA PHE A 410 -17.01 21.70 -0.23
C PHE A 410 -16.06 20.99 -1.19
N HIS A 411 -16.15 19.67 -1.24
CA HIS A 411 -15.36 18.80 -2.12
C HIS A 411 -16.27 17.93 -2.98
N ASN A 412 -16.12 18.02 -4.30
CA ASN A 412 -16.70 17.08 -5.27
C ASN A 412 -15.98 17.25 -6.62
N PRO A 413 -14.99 16.41 -6.95
CA PRO A 413 -14.23 16.48 -8.19
C PRO A 413 -14.89 15.75 -9.37
N THR A 414 -16.02 15.08 -9.16
CA THR A 414 -16.79 14.40 -10.22
C THR A 414 -17.45 15.39 -11.18
N PHE A 415 -17.87 16.55 -10.67
CA PHE A 415 -18.59 17.56 -11.44
C PHE A 415 -17.72 18.80 -11.75
N PRO A 416 -18.07 19.59 -12.77
CA PRO A 416 -17.37 20.82 -13.09
C PRO A 416 -17.30 21.79 -11.91
N ALA A 417 -16.21 22.55 -11.84
CA ALA A 417 -16.00 23.59 -10.83
C ALA A 417 -17.17 24.58 -10.79
N GLY A 418 -17.62 24.93 -9.58
CA GLY A 418 -18.78 25.79 -9.34
C GLY A 418 -20.06 25.03 -8.99
N THR A 419 -20.09 23.70 -9.17
CA THR A 419 -21.14 22.83 -8.62
C THR A 419 -21.08 22.90 -7.09
N ARG A 420 -22.22 23.14 -6.44
CA ARG A 420 -22.30 23.28 -4.97
C ARG A 420 -23.03 22.15 -4.25
N ALA A 421 -23.59 21.19 -4.98
CA ALA A 421 -24.31 20.05 -4.43
C ALA A 421 -24.46 18.90 -5.45
N PRO A 422 -24.47 17.63 -5.02
CA PRO A 422 -24.10 17.17 -3.67
C PRO A 422 -22.60 17.35 -3.40
N ARG A 423 -22.19 17.45 -2.12
CA ARG A 423 -20.78 17.17 -1.78
C ARG A 423 -20.48 15.69 -2.02
N GLU A 424 -19.22 15.33 -2.17
CA GLU A 424 -18.77 13.94 -2.14
C GLU A 424 -18.42 13.56 -0.68
N PRO A 425 -19.23 12.74 0.01
CA PRO A 425 -18.89 12.21 1.32
C PRO A 425 -17.60 11.41 1.30
N TRP A 426 -16.89 11.39 2.42
CA TRP A 426 -15.56 10.80 2.54
C TRP A 426 -15.52 9.74 3.64
N HIS A 427 -15.62 8.47 3.24
CA HIS A 427 -15.46 7.33 4.13
C HIS A 427 -13.99 6.89 4.18
N ASP A 428 -13.39 6.87 5.37
CA ASP A 428 -11.97 6.53 5.52
C ASP A 428 -11.64 5.92 6.87
N LEU A 429 -10.44 5.36 6.98
CA LEU A 429 -9.97 4.68 8.18
C LEU A 429 -8.63 5.27 8.64
N HIS A 430 -8.49 5.44 9.95
CA HIS A 430 -7.24 5.90 10.57
C HIS A 430 -7.01 5.19 11.90
N CYS A 431 -5.81 5.30 12.44
CA CYS A 431 -5.52 4.78 13.76
C CYS A 431 -4.59 5.69 14.56
N ARG A 432 -4.65 5.54 15.88
CA ARG A 432 -3.65 6.06 16.83
C ARG A 432 -2.90 4.88 17.42
N ILE A 433 -1.58 5.04 17.51
CA ILE A 433 -0.63 4.07 18.03
C ILE A 433 0.12 4.73 19.19
N ASP A 434 0.00 4.12 20.37
CA ASP A 434 0.77 4.43 21.55
C ASP A 434 1.65 3.23 21.93
N GLY A 435 2.90 3.47 22.32
CA GLY A 435 3.85 2.41 22.69
C GLY A 435 5.02 2.27 21.71
N PRO A 436 5.76 1.14 21.73
CA PRO A 436 7.01 1.02 20.99
C PRO A 436 6.84 1.18 19.47
N ALA A 437 5.72 0.74 18.88
CA ALA A 437 5.47 0.88 17.44
C ALA A 437 5.39 2.34 16.97
N ALA A 438 5.03 3.29 17.84
CA ALA A 438 5.05 4.70 17.49
C ALA A 438 6.48 5.22 17.20
N TYR A 439 7.50 4.61 17.81
CA TYR A 439 8.91 4.93 17.54
C TYR A 439 9.37 4.39 16.19
N ASP A 440 8.79 3.30 15.69
CA ASP A 440 9.07 2.81 14.34
C ASP A 440 8.51 3.78 13.28
N VAL A 441 7.34 4.37 13.52
CA VAL A 441 6.78 5.46 12.71
C VAL A 441 7.69 6.71 12.77
N LEU A 442 8.23 7.05 13.94
CA LEU A 442 9.22 8.12 14.10
C LEU A 442 10.50 7.84 13.32
N ILE A 443 11.06 6.62 13.41
CA ILE A 443 12.24 6.22 12.62
C ILE A 443 11.97 6.40 11.13
N ASN A 444 10.79 5.97 10.65
CA ASN A 444 10.39 6.19 9.25
C ASN A 444 10.40 7.69 8.88
N PHE A 445 9.81 8.55 9.71
CA PHE A 445 9.84 10.00 9.49
C PHE A 445 11.27 10.53 9.40
N GLU A 446 12.12 10.22 10.40
CA GLU A 446 13.48 10.74 10.46
C GLU A 446 14.34 10.27 9.27
N GLN A 447 14.19 9.01 8.85
CA GLN A 447 14.88 8.46 7.68
C GLN A 447 14.51 9.24 6.40
N ARG A 448 13.24 9.59 6.24
CA ARG A 448 12.76 10.40 5.10
C ARG A 448 13.16 11.86 5.21
N TRP A 449 13.07 12.47 6.39
CA TRP A 449 13.48 13.85 6.64
C TRP A 449 14.94 14.09 6.27
N ARG A 450 15.85 13.21 6.73
CA ARG A 450 17.28 13.26 6.41
C ARG A 450 17.55 13.10 4.91
N LYS A 451 16.65 12.45 4.16
CA LYS A 451 16.77 12.34 2.70
C LYS A 451 16.31 13.61 1.99
N ALA A 452 15.15 14.14 2.38
CA ALA A 452 14.54 15.31 1.75
C ALA A 452 15.37 16.59 1.97
N THR A 453 16.09 16.70 3.08
CA THR A 453 16.85 17.90 3.46
C THR A 453 18.31 17.92 2.97
N LYS A 454 18.83 16.82 2.42
CA LYS A 454 20.23 16.66 2.00
C LYS A 454 20.77 17.73 1.03
N TRP A 455 19.94 18.23 0.10
CA TRP A 455 20.39 19.23 -0.88
C TRP A 455 20.50 20.64 -0.29
N ARG A 456 19.74 20.94 0.78
CA ARG A 456 19.89 22.19 1.52
C ARG A 456 21.23 22.25 2.25
N GLU A 457 21.73 21.12 2.77
CA GLU A 457 23.05 21.03 3.40
C GLU A 457 24.17 21.46 2.42
N PHE A 458 24.12 20.98 1.17
CA PHE A 458 25.10 21.32 0.13
C PHE A 458 25.02 22.79 -0.33
N ALA A 459 23.83 23.36 -0.47
CA ALA A 459 23.67 24.76 -0.85
C ALA A 459 24.18 25.74 0.23
N ILE A 460 24.23 25.30 1.49
CA ILE A 460 24.67 26.09 2.64
C ILE A 460 26.18 25.95 2.89
N LEU A 461 26.86 24.91 2.38
CA LEU A 461 28.33 24.81 2.41
C LEU A 461 29.04 25.99 1.71
N PHE A 462 28.34 26.75 0.87
CA PHE A 462 28.82 28.00 0.25
C PHE A 462 28.43 29.28 1.03
N LYS A 463 27.76 29.16 2.19
CA LYS A 463 27.48 30.25 3.14
C LYS A 463 28.16 29.93 4.48
N LYS A 464 29.03 30.83 4.96
CA LYS A 464 29.87 30.74 6.18
C LYS A 464 29.12 30.64 7.53
N THR A 465 27.90 30.11 7.58
CA THR A 465 27.13 29.89 8.81
C THR A 465 26.73 28.42 8.90
N SER A 466 27.73 27.57 9.18
CA SER A 466 27.58 26.13 9.37
C SER A 466 27.23 25.82 10.83
N GLN A 467 25.95 25.60 11.15
CA GLN A 467 25.54 24.82 12.34
C GLN A 467 24.02 24.61 12.51
N TRP A 468 23.15 25.29 11.74
CA TRP A 468 21.72 25.35 12.07
C TRP A 468 20.81 24.20 11.58
N GLN A 469 21.26 23.30 10.70
CA GLN A 469 20.36 22.31 10.07
C GLN A 469 20.53 20.85 10.52
N ASP A 470 21.67 20.48 11.12
CA ASP A 470 21.85 19.16 11.78
C ASP A 470 20.99 19.02 13.07
N ASP A 471 20.34 20.10 13.52
CA ASP A 471 19.60 20.22 14.78
C ASP A 471 18.05 20.31 14.60
N ALA A 472 17.54 20.05 13.39
CA ALA A 472 16.10 20.13 13.14
C ALA A 472 15.32 18.97 13.79
N LEU A 473 15.87 17.75 13.72
CA LEU A 473 15.30 16.57 14.36
C LEU A 473 15.71 16.53 15.83
N LEU A 474 14.73 16.48 16.74
CA LEU A 474 15.00 16.25 18.14
C LEU A 474 15.59 14.86 18.37
N ARG A 475 16.64 14.80 19.19
CA ARG A 475 17.19 13.54 19.71
C ARG A 475 16.40 13.13 20.95
N VAL A 476 15.25 12.50 20.72
CA VAL A 476 14.29 12.15 21.79
C VAL A 476 14.95 11.33 22.90
N GLU A 477 15.93 10.50 22.58
CA GLU A 477 16.70 9.69 23.52
C GLU A 477 17.55 10.50 24.51
N ARG A 478 17.81 11.78 24.20
CA ARG A 478 18.54 12.72 25.06
C ARG A 478 17.62 13.56 25.95
N ILE A 479 16.32 13.48 25.75
CA ILE A 479 15.32 14.22 26.53
C ILE A 479 14.85 13.29 27.66
N SER A 480 15.35 13.49 28.88
CA SER A 480 15.21 12.52 29.98
C SER A 480 13.78 12.21 30.40
N TRP A 481 12.83 13.10 30.10
CA TRP A 481 11.41 12.94 30.41
C TRP A 481 10.57 12.44 29.24
N ILE A 482 11.16 12.21 28.04
CA ILE A 482 10.50 11.45 26.97
C ILE A 482 10.99 10.01 27.09
N LEU A 483 10.09 9.07 27.34
CA LEU A 483 10.44 7.65 27.33
C LEU A 483 11.02 7.32 25.95
N SER A 484 12.13 6.60 25.93
CA SER A 484 12.83 6.27 24.68
C SER A 484 13.47 4.90 24.82
N PRO A 485 13.55 4.10 23.74
CA PRO A 485 14.28 2.84 23.74
C PRO A 485 15.74 3.06 24.13
N SER A 486 16.32 2.08 24.82
CA SER A 486 17.67 2.15 25.38
C SER A 486 18.76 2.11 24.30
N ASP A 487 18.48 1.49 23.15
CA ASP A 487 19.36 1.49 21.98
C ASP A 487 18.95 2.59 20.98
N GLY A 488 19.82 3.59 20.80
CA GLY A 488 19.64 4.63 19.79
C GLY A 488 19.75 4.07 18.36
N PRO A 489 18.98 4.58 17.38
CA PRO A 489 18.83 3.98 16.05
C PRO A 489 20.07 4.07 15.12
N LEU A 490 21.21 4.58 15.60
CA LEU A 490 22.41 4.85 14.79
C LEU A 490 23.66 4.19 15.39
N LYS A 491 24.03 3.04 14.83
CA LYS A 491 25.40 2.53 14.80
C LYS A 491 25.81 2.49 13.32
N GLU A 492 26.90 3.16 12.94
CA GLU A 492 27.43 3.20 11.57
C GLU A 492 26.53 3.88 10.50
N ASP A 493 26.87 3.69 9.21
CA ASP A 493 26.33 4.31 7.99
C ASP A 493 24.84 4.01 7.66
N TYR A 494 24.13 3.29 8.54
CA TYR A 494 22.76 2.80 8.33
C TYR A 494 21.95 2.76 9.65
N THR A 495 20.63 2.63 9.56
CA THR A 495 19.72 2.57 10.70
C THR A 495 19.66 1.14 11.24
N VAL A 496 19.81 1.00 12.56
CA VAL A 496 19.52 -0.24 13.28
C VAL A 496 18.20 -0.05 13.99
N VAL A 497 17.22 -0.90 13.68
CA VAL A 497 15.92 -0.89 14.36
C VAL A 497 16.14 -1.39 15.80
N PRO A 498 15.75 -0.62 16.83
CA PRO A 498 15.92 -1.04 18.22
C PRO A 498 15.16 -2.34 18.52
N GLY A 499 15.69 -3.15 19.45
CA GLY A 499 15.01 -4.33 19.97
C GLY A 499 13.76 -3.99 20.80
N GLU A 500 13.12 -4.99 21.41
CA GLU A 500 12.05 -4.74 22.38
C GLU A 500 12.61 -4.06 23.63
N ASP A 501 11.92 -3.02 24.12
CA ASP A 501 12.27 -2.34 25.36
C ASP A 501 10.99 -2.07 26.18
N PRO A 502 10.78 -2.77 27.30
CA PRO A 502 9.62 -2.58 28.18
C PRO A 502 9.48 -1.16 28.74
N LYS A 503 10.54 -0.34 28.72
CA LYS A 503 10.50 1.05 29.20
C LYS A 503 9.51 1.92 28.43
N VAL A 504 9.25 1.60 27.15
CA VAL A 504 8.32 2.33 26.29
C VAL A 504 6.96 1.65 26.16
N TRP A 505 6.69 0.60 26.94
CA TRP A 505 5.38 -0.03 27.00
C TRP A 505 4.36 0.91 27.63
N VAL A 506 3.16 0.92 27.07
CA VAL A 506 2.00 1.67 27.56
C VAL A 506 0.92 0.77 28.13
N SER A 507 1.01 -0.54 27.87
CA SER A 507 0.17 -1.58 28.44
C SER A 507 1.06 -2.78 28.82
N SER A 508 0.64 -3.54 29.83
CA SER A 508 1.36 -4.74 30.27
C SER A 508 0.93 -5.96 29.48
N GLU A 509 1.81 -6.95 29.29
CA GLU A 509 1.43 -8.19 28.57
C GLU A 509 0.26 -8.96 29.20
N ASN A 510 -0.02 -8.75 30.50
CA ASN A 510 -1.16 -9.38 31.19
C ASN A 510 -2.46 -8.57 31.11
N ASP A 511 -2.40 -7.35 30.58
CA ASP A 511 -3.56 -6.50 30.38
C ASP A 511 -4.38 -7.04 29.19
N PRO A 512 -5.66 -7.40 29.37
CA PRO A 512 -6.51 -7.87 28.27
C PRO A 512 -6.58 -6.89 27.10
N GLU A 513 -6.49 -5.58 27.36
CA GLU A 513 -6.57 -4.53 26.33
C GLU A 513 -5.22 -4.22 25.69
N ASN A 514 -4.16 -4.98 26.00
CA ASN A 514 -2.85 -4.84 25.36
C ASN A 514 -2.93 -5.10 23.85
N TRP A 515 -2.04 -4.44 23.10
CA TRP A 515 -1.90 -4.64 21.66
C TRP A 515 -0.48 -5.02 21.27
N HIS A 516 -0.38 -5.93 20.31
CA HIS A 516 0.81 -6.15 19.54
C HIS A 516 0.66 -5.44 18.20
N VAL A 517 1.65 -4.61 17.84
CA VAL A 517 1.57 -3.73 16.66
C VAL A 517 2.85 -3.85 15.85
N GLN A 518 2.74 -3.93 14.54
CA GLN A 518 3.86 -4.02 13.61
C GLN A 518 3.71 -2.98 12.50
N ILE A 519 4.78 -2.23 12.22
CA ILE A 519 4.76 -1.22 11.16
C ILE A 519 5.25 -1.83 9.85
N PHE A 520 4.52 -1.56 8.77
CA PHE A 520 4.85 -1.97 7.41
C PHE A 520 5.02 -0.77 6.49
N ARG A 521 5.83 -0.92 5.45
CA ARG A 521 6.04 0.12 4.44
C ARG A 521 6.15 -0.43 3.03
N SER A 522 5.87 0.45 2.09
CA SER A 522 6.36 0.38 0.71
C SER A 522 7.30 1.56 0.53
N ILE A 523 8.61 1.35 0.49
CA ILE A 523 9.59 2.43 0.34
C ILE A 523 10.93 1.91 -0.18
N ASP A 524 11.68 2.75 -0.87
CA ASP A 524 13.03 2.42 -1.35
C ASP A 524 14.10 3.42 -0.88
N SER A 525 15.37 3.02 -1.06
CA SER A 525 16.57 3.83 -0.79
C SER A 525 16.63 5.17 -1.56
N GLY A 526 15.77 5.37 -2.55
CA GLY A 526 15.57 6.65 -3.23
C GLY A 526 14.84 7.67 -2.35
N SER A 527 13.95 7.22 -1.46
CA SER A 527 13.06 8.03 -0.63
C SER A 527 13.52 8.23 0.82
N LEU A 528 14.59 7.56 1.24
CA LEU A 528 15.07 7.66 2.62
C LEU A 528 16.61 7.57 2.74
N LYS A 529 17.14 7.98 3.90
CA LYS A 529 18.53 7.76 4.34
C LYS A 529 18.48 6.82 5.54
N GLY A 530 19.30 5.77 5.54
CA GLY A 530 19.35 4.79 6.63
C GLY A 530 19.33 3.33 6.16
N PHE A 531 19.00 3.04 4.91
CA PHE A 531 19.16 1.67 4.41
C PHE A 531 20.64 1.29 4.22
N PRO A 532 21.02 0.04 4.57
CA PRO A 532 22.39 -0.43 4.43
C PRO A 532 22.79 -0.52 2.95
N LYS A 533 24.05 -0.18 2.65
CA LYS A 533 24.61 -0.29 1.29
C LYS A 533 25.00 -1.72 0.94
N ARG A 534 25.31 -2.53 1.96
CA ARG A 534 25.75 -3.92 1.86
C ARG A 534 24.55 -4.86 1.76
N VAL A 535 24.54 -5.73 0.76
CA VAL A 535 23.41 -6.64 0.46
C VAL A 535 23.19 -7.66 1.57
N ASP A 536 24.26 -8.17 2.17
CA ASP A 536 24.19 -9.09 3.31
C ASP A 536 23.50 -8.44 4.51
N VAL A 537 23.86 -7.20 4.84
CA VAL A 537 23.22 -6.44 5.93
C VAL A 537 21.76 -6.10 5.59
N ALA A 538 21.47 -5.68 4.36
CA ALA A 538 20.10 -5.40 3.91
C ALA A 538 19.19 -6.63 4.10
N ARG A 539 19.69 -7.82 3.77
CA ARG A 539 18.97 -9.08 3.95
C ARG A 539 18.73 -9.43 5.42
N THR A 540 19.70 -9.18 6.30
CA THR A 540 19.49 -9.39 7.74
C THR A 540 18.42 -8.47 8.34
N GLN A 541 18.07 -7.39 7.63
CA GLN A 541 16.96 -6.49 7.96
C GLN A 541 15.72 -6.75 7.09
N ASN A 542 15.64 -7.90 6.42
CA ASN A 542 14.53 -8.32 5.55
C ASN A 542 14.23 -7.35 4.38
N LEU A 543 15.25 -6.64 3.89
CA LEU A 543 15.13 -5.73 2.75
C LEU A 543 15.49 -6.44 1.44
N ILE A 544 14.77 -6.07 0.37
CA ILE A 544 14.99 -6.59 -0.98
C ILE A 544 16.00 -5.72 -1.71
N CYS A 545 17.05 -6.34 -2.27
CA CYS A 545 18.03 -5.64 -3.10
C CYS A 545 17.77 -5.92 -4.59
N ALA A 546 17.39 -4.90 -5.37
CA ALA A 546 17.15 -5.05 -6.81
C ALA A 546 17.59 -3.81 -7.60
N LYS A 547 18.25 -3.97 -8.75
CA LYS A 547 18.66 -2.85 -9.65
C LYS A 547 19.38 -1.71 -8.90
N SER A 548 20.26 -2.05 -7.96
CA SER A 548 20.98 -1.10 -7.08
C SER A 548 20.13 -0.32 -6.08
N LEU A 549 18.85 -0.65 -5.95
CA LEU A 549 17.94 -0.18 -4.90
C LEU A 549 17.88 -1.19 -3.75
N VAL A 550 17.75 -0.66 -2.54
CA VAL A 550 17.24 -1.39 -1.38
C VAL A 550 15.79 -1.00 -1.19
N ILE A 551 14.91 -1.99 -1.06
CA ILE A 551 13.46 -1.87 -1.13
C ILE A 551 12.85 -2.56 0.09
N ASP A 552 11.93 -1.88 0.74
CA ASP A 552 11.01 -2.42 1.73
C ASP A 552 9.64 -2.57 1.06
N LYS A 553 9.14 -3.81 1.08
CA LYS A 553 7.85 -4.22 0.49
C LYS A 553 6.97 -4.91 1.54
N SER A 554 7.20 -4.59 2.81
CA SER A 554 6.59 -5.26 3.94
C SER A 554 5.06 -5.11 3.99
N ILE A 555 4.47 -4.09 3.36
CA ILE A 555 3.01 -4.00 3.22
C ILE A 555 2.45 -5.17 2.42
N GLN A 556 3.00 -5.44 1.22
CA GLN A 556 2.53 -6.58 0.43
C GLN A 556 2.77 -7.90 1.17
N THR A 557 3.91 -8.04 1.85
CA THR A 557 4.20 -9.22 2.71
C THR A 557 3.15 -9.39 3.80
N GLY A 558 2.78 -8.31 4.50
CA GLY A 558 1.76 -8.31 5.56
C GLY A 558 0.39 -8.72 5.06
N TYR A 559 -0.06 -8.16 3.93
CA TYR A 559 -1.32 -8.58 3.30
C TYR A 559 -1.29 -10.06 2.89
N ILE A 560 -0.23 -10.54 2.23
CA ILE A 560 -0.13 -11.95 1.81
C ILE A 560 -0.21 -12.89 3.01
N GLN A 561 0.58 -12.65 4.06
CA GLN A 561 0.58 -13.53 5.22
C GLN A 561 -0.76 -13.48 5.97
N ALA A 562 -1.38 -12.31 6.10
CA ALA A 562 -2.70 -12.19 6.72
C ALA A 562 -3.78 -12.97 5.95
N ILE A 563 -3.81 -12.82 4.61
CA ILE A 563 -4.76 -13.57 3.76
C ILE A 563 -4.51 -15.06 3.85
N ARG A 564 -3.24 -15.50 3.79
CA ARG A 564 -2.91 -16.93 3.87
C ARG A 564 -3.22 -17.54 5.24
N SER A 565 -3.09 -16.78 6.32
CA SER A 565 -3.40 -17.21 7.69
C SER A 565 -4.90 -17.16 8.03
N ALA A 566 -5.74 -16.48 7.24
CA ALA A 566 -7.17 -16.32 7.52
C ALA A 566 -7.93 -17.67 7.57
N GLN A 567 -8.81 -17.83 8.55
CA GLN A 567 -9.54 -19.08 8.80
C GLN A 567 -11.05 -18.98 8.59
N HIS A 568 -11.65 -17.82 8.85
CA HIS A 568 -13.10 -17.59 8.89
C HIS A 568 -13.55 -16.61 7.81
N PHE A 569 -13.07 -15.38 7.85
CA PHE A 569 -13.49 -14.37 6.88
C PHE A 569 -12.46 -13.25 6.71
N ILE A 570 -12.61 -12.49 5.63
CA ILE A 570 -11.83 -11.28 5.36
C ILE A 570 -12.79 -10.15 4.98
N TYR A 571 -12.63 -9.00 5.63
CA TYR A 571 -13.34 -7.77 5.31
C TYR A 571 -12.34 -6.70 4.87
N ILE A 572 -12.52 -6.14 3.67
CA ILE A 572 -11.61 -5.16 3.06
C ILE A 572 -12.41 -3.92 2.70
N GLU A 573 -11.87 -2.76 3.04
CA GLU A 573 -12.28 -1.49 2.47
C GLU A 573 -11.07 -0.85 1.79
N ASN A 574 -11.19 -0.57 0.50
CA ASN A 574 -10.07 -0.03 -0.26
C ASN A 574 -10.49 0.89 -1.41
N GLN A 575 -9.77 2.00 -1.60
CA GLN A 575 -9.97 2.92 -2.72
C GLN A 575 -9.75 2.26 -4.09
N TYR A 576 -8.81 1.32 -4.19
CA TYR A 576 -8.54 0.59 -5.43
C TYR A 576 -8.43 -0.91 -5.16
N PHE A 577 -8.85 -1.70 -6.15
CA PHE A 577 -8.71 -3.15 -6.10
C PHE A 577 -8.29 -3.71 -7.46
N ILE A 578 -6.98 -3.65 -7.70
CA ILE A 578 -6.34 -3.98 -8.98
C ILE A 578 -5.09 -4.80 -8.70
N GLY A 579 -4.95 -5.96 -9.35
CA GLY A 579 -3.73 -6.75 -9.20
C GLY A 579 -3.81 -8.13 -9.81
N SER A 580 -2.68 -8.83 -9.69
CA SER A 580 -2.47 -10.16 -10.25
C SER A 580 -2.71 -10.21 -11.76
N SER A 581 -2.26 -9.18 -12.49
CA SER A 581 -2.56 -9.02 -13.92
C SER A 581 -2.12 -10.21 -14.76
N TYR A 582 -1.06 -10.92 -14.37
CA TYR A 582 -0.60 -12.15 -15.01
C TYR A 582 -1.70 -13.23 -15.17
N ALA A 583 -2.76 -13.17 -14.36
CA ALA A 583 -3.88 -14.10 -14.39
C ALA A 583 -5.18 -13.50 -14.98
N TRP A 584 -5.20 -12.22 -15.37
CA TRP A 584 -6.37 -11.61 -16.01
C TRP A 584 -6.75 -12.33 -17.30
N PRO A 585 -8.04 -12.31 -17.70
CA PRO A 585 -8.48 -12.94 -18.94
C PRO A 585 -7.87 -12.27 -20.18
N SER A 586 -7.56 -10.97 -20.11
CA SER A 586 -6.84 -10.20 -21.12
C SER A 586 -5.82 -9.26 -20.48
N TYR A 587 -4.89 -8.69 -21.26
CA TYR A 587 -3.85 -7.74 -20.79
C TYR A 587 -2.96 -8.27 -19.65
N LYS A 588 -2.47 -9.50 -19.81
CA LYS A 588 -1.69 -10.20 -18.77
C LYS A 588 -0.35 -9.53 -18.42
N ASP A 589 0.14 -8.66 -19.30
CA ASP A 589 1.41 -7.95 -19.22
C ASP A 589 1.28 -6.49 -18.74
N ALA A 590 0.11 -6.06 -18.26
CA ALA A 590 -0.13 -4.72 -17.71
C ALA A 590 0.77 -4.33 -16.53
N GLY A 591 1.45 -5.31 -15.91
CA GLY A 591 2.46 -5.08 -14.87
C GLY A 591 1.90 -4.84 -13.46
N ALA A 592 0.62 -5.16 -13.23
CA ALA A 592 -0.01 -5.14 -11.91
C ALA A 592 0.26 -6.44 -11.14
N ASP A 593 1.54 -6.75 -10.91
CA ASP A 593 2.03 -8.05 -10.42
C ASP A 593 1.80 -8.33 -8.91
N ASN A 594 1.12 -7.44 -8.17
CA ASN A 594 0.84 -7.69 -6.76
C ASN A 594 -0.08 -8.92 -6.60
N LEU A 595 0.11 -9.68 -5.53
CA LEU A 595 -0.52 -10.99 -5.35
C LEU A 595 -1.87 -10.93 -4.63
N ILE A 596 -2.31 -9.75 -4.19
CA ILE A 596 -3.42 -9.64 -3.21
C ILE A 596 -4.73 -10.23 -3.76
N PRO A 597 -5.20 -9.87 -4.98
CA PRO A 597 -6.42 -10.45 -5.52
C PRO A 597 -6.34 -11.98 -5.73
N MET A 598 -5.21 -12.49 -6.22
CA MET A 598 -5.04 -13.92 -6.42
C MET A 598 -4.95 -14.70 -5.10
N GLU A 599 -4.27 -14.18 -4.08
CA GLU A 599 -4.20 -14.82 -2.76
C GLU A 599 -5.60 -14.94 -2.12
N LEU A 600 -6.46 -13.94 -2.27
CA LEU A 600 -7.86 -13.99 -1.82
C LEU A 600 -8.65 -15.08 -2.56
N ALA A 601 -8.56 -15.09 -3.89
CA ALA A 601 -9.27 -16.08 -4.70
C ALA A 601 -8.79 -17.51 -4.42
N MET A 602 -7.48 -17.71 -4.25
CA MET A 602 -6.89 -19.00 -3.88
C MET A 602 -7.23 -19.41 -2.44
N LYS A 603 -7.29 -18.47 -1.48
CA LYS A 603 -7.75 -18.77 -0.11
C LYS A 603 -9.19 -19.30 -0.13
N ILE A 604 -10.09 -18.64 -0.86
CA ILE A 604 -11.47 -19.12 -1.03
C ILE A 604 -11.49 -20.52 -1.67
N ALA A 605 -10.75 -20.71 -2.78
CA ALA A 605 -10.67 -22.01 -3.45
C ALA A 605 -10.16 -23.11 -2.51
N ASN A 606 -9.15 -22.82 -1.69
CA ASN A 606 -8.63 -23.77 -0.71
C ASN A 606 -9.66 -24.12 0.37
N LYS A 607 -10.45 -23.16 0.86
CA LYS A 607 -11.52 -23.38 1.84
C LYS A 607 -12.69 -24.18 1.24
N ILE A 608 -13.08 -23.88 -0.01
CA ILE A 608 -14.06 -24.69 -0.77
C ILE A 608 -13.58 -26.14 -0.88
N ARG A 609 -12.31 -26.35 -1.27
CA ARG A 609 -11.72 -27.68 -1.41
C ARG A 609 -11.65 -28.45 -0.09
N ALA A 610 -11.42 -27.73 1.01
CA ALA A 610 -11.43 -28.27 2.36
C ALA A 610 -12.84 -28.49 2.91
N ASN A 611 -13.90 -28.06 2.19
CA ASN A 611 -15.28 -28.03 2.66
C ASN A 611 -15.45 -27.25 3.97
N GLU A 612 -14.74 -26.11 4.07
CA GLU A 612 -14.79 -25.19 5.19
C GLU A 612 -15.50 -23.89 4.76
N ARG A 613 -16.34 -23.33 5.64
CA ARG A 613 -16.96 -22.03 5.38
C ARG A 613 -15.91 -20.92 5.40
N PHE A 614 -16.05 -20.00 4.44
CA PHE A 614 -15.23 -18.82 4.35
C PHE A 614 -15.95 -17.74 3.56
N ALA A 615 -15.76 -16.48 3.93
CA ALA A 615 -16.33 -15.35 3.18
C ALA A 615 -15.34 -14.19 3.05
N VAL A 616 -15.40 -13.50 1.91
CA VAL A 616 -14.62 -12.31 1.61
C VAL A 616 -15.58 -11.20 1.18
N TYR A 617 -15.45 -10.06 1.86
CA TYR A 617 -16.25 -8.86 1.66
C TYR A 617 -15.32 -7.72 1.27
N ILE A 618 -15.56 -7.07 0.13
CA ILE A 618 -14.71 -6.01 -0.41
C ILE A 618 -15.59 -4.79 -0.70
N VAL A 619 -15.33 -3.68 -0.01
CA VAL A 619 -16.00 -2.39 -0.21
C VAL A 619 -15.07 -1.45 -0.97
N LEU A 620 -15.55 -0.94 -2.10
CA LEU A 620 -14.81 -0.07 -3.02
C LEU A 620 -15.57 1.24 -3.22
N PRO A 621 -14.94 2.33 -3.68
CA PRO A 621 -15.70 3.46 -4.15
C PRO A 621 -16.51 3.04 -5.39
N MET A 622 -17.64 3.70 -5.64
CA MET A 622 -18.47 3.38 -6.81
C MET A 622 -17.67 3.60 -8.11
N TRP A 623 -16.88 4.68 -8.17
CA TRP A 623 -15.82 4.92 -9.14
C TRP A 623 -14.64 5.62 -8.47
N PRO A 624 -13.42 5.58 -9.04
CA PRO A 624 -12.29 6.35 -8.53
C PRO A 624 -12.53 7.86 -8.61
N GLU A 625 -12.00 8.63 -7.65
CA GLU A 625 -12.21 10.08 -7.53
C GLU A 625 -11.91 10.84 -8.85
N GLY A 626 -12.86 11.66 -9.28
CA GLY A 626 -12.81 12.44 -10.52
C GLY A 626 -14.01 12.16 -11.45
N ASP A 627 -14.04 12.78 -12.63
CA ASP A 627 -15.10 12.53 -13.61
C ASP A 627 -14.96 11.09 -14.17
N PRO A 628 -15.94 10.19 -13.91
CA PRO A 628 -15.88 8.79 -14.30
C PRO A 628 -15.87 8.57 -15.82
N LYS A 629 -16.21 9.58 -16.63
CA LYS A 629 -16.18 9.51 -18.10
C LYS A 629 -14.77 9.71 -18.67
N THR A 630 -13.83 10.21 -17.87
CA THR A 630 -12.47 10.48 -18.35
C THR A 630 -11.73 9.17 -18.67
N GLY A 631 -10.83 9.22 -19.65
CA GLY A 631 -10.09 8.03 -20.08
C GLY A 631 -9.31 7.36 -18.96
N ALA A 632 -8.71 8.13 -18.04
CA ALA A 632 -7.95 7.57 -16.92
C ALA A 632 -8.84 6.81 -15.94
N MET A 633 -10.04 7.33 -15.62
CA MET A 633 -10.97 6.66 -14.70
C MET A 633 -11.58 5.42 -15.34
N GLN A 634 -11.93 5.49 -16.63
CA GLN A 634 -12.39 4.34 -17.41
C GLN A 634 -11.34 3.23 -17.50
N GLU A 635 -10.05 3.58 -17.58
CA GLU A 635 -8.95 2.64 -17.57
C GLU A 635 -8.82 1.90 -16.23
N ILE A 636 -8.90 2.63 -15.13
CA ILE A 636 -8.82 2.06 -13.77
C ILE A 636 -9.99 1.10 -13.52
N LEU A 637 -11.21 1.49 -13.89
CA LEU A 637 -12.41 0.65 -13.80
C LEU A 637 -12.28 -0.61 -14.67
N TYR A 638 -11.65 -0.49 -15.83
CA TYR A 638 -11.36 -1.64 -16.69
C TYR A 638 -10.44 -2.65 -16.00
N TRP A 639 -9.34 -2.20 -15.37
CA TRP A 639 -8.44 -3.05 -14.59
C TRP A 639 -9.11 -3.70 -13.38
N GLN A 640 -9.99 -2.97 -12.70
CA GLN A 640 -10.81 -3.53 -11.62
C GLN A 640 -11.72 -4.64 -12.14
N GLY A 641 -12.39 -4.42 -13.28
CA GLY A 641 -13.22 -5.43 -13.94
C GLY A 641 -12.43 -6.69 -14.33
N GLN A 642 -11.22 -6.54 -14.88
CA GLN A 642 -10.33 -7.68 -15.17
C GLN A 642 -9.94 -8.45 -13.90
N THR A 643 -9.69 -7.74 -12.81
CA THR A 643 -9.35 -8.31 -11.51
C THR A 643 -10.53 -9.09 -10.92
N MET A 644 -11.73 -8.49 -10.90
CA MET A 644 -12.96 -9.17 -10.46
C MET A 644 -13.23 -10.44 -11.27
N GLN A 645 -13.15 -10.34 -12.61
CA GLN A 645 -13.38 -11.48 -13.51
C GLN A 645 -12.42 -12.63 -13.22
N MET A 646 -11.13 -12.34 -13.04
CA MET A 646 -10.13 -13.35 -12.67
C MET A 646 -10.47 -14.04 -11.34
N MET A 647 -10.86 -13.29 -10.30
CA MET A 647 -11.17 -13.87 -9.00
C MET A 647 -12.40 -14.78 -9.08
N TYR A 648 -13.48 -14.32 -9.71
CA TYR A 648 -14.70 -15.12 -9.86
C TYR A 648 -14.48 -16.35 -10.75
N ASP A 649 -13.65 -16.27 -11.79
CA ASP A 649 -13.27 -17.44 -12.60
C ASP A 649 -12.54 -18.50 -11.75
N VAL A 650 -11.69 -18.10 -10.80
CA VAL A 650 -10.99 -19.02 -9.88
C VAL A 650 -11.99 -19.70 -8.93
N VAL A 651 -12.85 -18.92 -8.29
CA VAL A 651 -13.86 -19.44 -7.34
C VAL A 651 -14.86 -20.35 -8.04
N ALA A 652 -15.43 -19.93 -9.18
CA ALA A 652 -16.41 -20.71 -9.93
C ALA A 652 -15.81 -22.02 -10.46
N ARG A 653 -14.55 -22.02 -10.90
CA ARG A 653 -13.85 -23.24 -11.32
C ARG A 653 -13.74 -24.23 -10.16
N GLU A 654 -13.40 -23.76 -8.95
CA GLU A 654 -13.29 -24.65 -7.79
C GLU A 654 -14.65 -25.22 -7.36
N LEU A 655 -15.70 -24.40 -7.36
CA LEU A 655 -17.06 -24.87 -7.06
C LEU A 655 -17.49 -26.00 -8.02
N LYS A 656 -17.17 -25.85 -9.31
CA LYS A 656 -17.43 -26.86 -10.34
C LYS A 656 -16.57 -28.11 -10.16
N SER A 657 -15.27 -27.97 -9.87
CA SER A 657 -14.38 -29.12 -9.67
C SER A 657 -14.77 -29.95 -8.45
N MET A 658 -15.32 -29.30 -7.42
CA MET A 658 -15.85 -29.95 -6.22
C MET A 658 -17.29 -30.46 -6.41
N GLN A 659 -17.90 -30.27 -7.59
CA GLN A 659 -19.26 -30.75 -7.94
C GLN A 659 -20.35 -30.26 -6.99
N LEU A 660 -20.19 -29.06 -6.43
CA LEU A 660 -21.17 -28.45 -5.54
C LEU A 660 -22.36 -27.92 -6.34
N THR A 661 -23.58 -28.25 -5.92
CA THR A 661 -24.83 -27.80 -6.57
C THR A 661 -25.56 -26.78 -5.69
N GLY A 662 -26.31 -25.85 -6.30
CA GLY A 662 -27.06 -24.83 -5.57
C GLY A 662 -26.20 -23.78 -4.84
N VAL A 663 -24.92 -23.68 -5.19
CA VAL A 663 -23.96 -22.70 -4.66
C VAL A 663 -23.63 -21.64 -5.70
N HIS A 664 -23.36 -20.42 -5.24
CA HIS A 664 -22.98 -19.30 -6.09
C HIS A 664 -21.61 -18.75 -5.69
N PRO A 665 -20.78 -18.23 -6.62
CA PRO A 665 -19.51 -17.58 -6.25
C PRO A 665 -19.67 -16.45 -5.21
N GLN A 666 -20.80 -15.75 -5.24
CA GLN A 666 -21.13 -14.69 -4.27
C GLN A 666 -21.57 -15.21 -2.89
N ASP A 667 -21.66 -16.52 -2.68
CA ASP A 667 -21.75 -17.10 -1.34
C ASP A 667 -20.40 -17.03 -0.58
N TYR A 668 -19.31 -16.70 -1.30
CA TYR A 668 -17.92 -16.66 -0.79
C TYR A 668 -17.21 -15.34 -1.09
N LEU A 669 -17.39 -14.73 -2.26
CA LEU A 669 -16.69 -13.50 -2.68
C LEU A 669 -17.69 -12.40 -3.03
N ASN A 670 -17.63 -11.28 -2.32
CA ASN A 670 -18.58 -10.19 -2.50
C ASN A 670 -17.91 -8.83 -2.64
N PHE A 671 -18.38 -8.06 -3.63
CA PHE A 671 -17.99 -6.69 -3.86
C PHE A 671 -19.16 -5.75 -3.62
N TYR A 672 -18.87 -4.63 -2.96
CA TYR A 672 -19.82 -3.59 -2.59
C TYR A 672 -19.24 -2.21 -2.90
N CYS A 673 -20.10 -1.20 -2.91
CA CYS A 673 -19.71 0.20 -2.81
C CYS A 673 -20.63 0.93 -1.82
N LEU A 674 -20.34 2.18 -1.51
CA LEU A 674 -21.15 2.99 -0.62
C LEU A 674 -21.87 4.10 -1.37
N GLY A 675 -23.09 4.41 -0.94
CA GLY A 675 -23.86 5.55 -1.46
C GLY A 675 -24.90 6.02 -0.47
N ASN A 676 -25.33 7.26 -0.66
CA ASN A 676 -26.35 7.87 0.18
C ASN A 676 -27.50 8.44 -0.66
N ARG A 677 -28.69 8.51 -0.06
CA ARG A 677 -29.81 9.31 -0.54
C ARG A 677 -30.39 10.10 0.61
N GLU A 678 -30.47 11.41 0.45
CA GLU A 678 -30.91 12.30 1.52
C GLU A 678 -32.23 12.97 1.18
N ASP A 679 -33.12 13.08 2.17
CA ASP A 679 -34.34 13.88 2.03
C ASP A 679 -34.03 15.37 2.18
N LEU A 680 -34.63 16.19 1.32
CA LEU A 680 -34.49 17.64 1.34
C LEU A 680 -35.74 18.24 2.00
N ASN A 681 -35.66 18.63 3.27
CA ASN A 681 -36.72 19.43 3.90
C ASN A 681 -36.69 20.86 3.34
N GLU A 682 -37.87 21.46 3.11
CA GLU A 682 -38.04 22.77 2.45
C GLU A 682 -37.20 23.91 3.10
N GLU A 683 -36.96 23.88 4.41
CA GLU A 683 -36.19 24.89 5.16
C GLU A 683 -34.67 24.87 4.88
N SER A 684 -34.14 23.77 4.34
CA SER A 684 -32.71 23.61 4.02
C SER A 684 -32.34 23.98 2.58
N SER A 685 -33.33 24.40 1.78
CA SER A 685 -33.21 24.58 0.32
C SER A 685 -32.65 25.93 -0.14
N SER A 686 -31.67 26.51 0.56
CA SER A 686 -31.08 27.79 0.16
C SER A 686 -30.07 27.69 -1.01
N THR A 687 -30.42 26.97 -2.07
CA THR A 687 -29.66 27.02 -3.33
C THR A 687 -30.04 28.29 -4.10
N ASN A 688 -29.57 29.45 -3.62
CA ASN A 688 -29.75 30.77 -4.23
C ASN A 688 -29.21 30.84 -5.68
N GLY A 689 -29.93 30.25 -6.65
CA GLY A 689 -29.59 30.25 -8.08
C GLY A 689 -28.31 29.48 -8.46
N ALA A 690 -27.83 28.55 -7.61
CA ALA A 690 -26.58 27.83 -7.83
C ALA A 690 -26.71 26.70 -8.88
N GLN A 691 -25.61 26.42 -9.60
CA GLN A 691 -25.54 25.29 -10.54
C GLN A 691 -25.55 23.97 -9.75
N VAL A 692 -26.59 23.15 -9.96
CA VAL A 692 -26.79 21.83 -9.32
C VAL A 692 -26.63 20.72 -10.36
N SER A 693 -26.07 19.57 -9.94
CA SER A 693 -25.86 18.41 -10.82
C SER A 693 -27.15 17.59 -11.01
N GLY A 694 -27.16 16.66 -11.98
CA GLY A 694 -28.27 15.70 -12.14
C GLY A 694 -28.50 14.83 -10.90
N ALA A 695 -27.45 14.58 -10.12
CA ALA A 695 -27.47 13.88 -8.84
C ALA A 695 -28.30 14.61 -7.77
N TYR A 696 -28.41 15.94 -7.86
CA TYR A 696 -29.29 16.74 -6.99
C TYR A 696 -30.77 16.41 -7.24
N LYS A 697 -31.17 16.17 -8.49
CA LYS A 697 -32.57 15.84 -8.85
C LYS A 697 -33.02 14.54 -8.18
N HIS A 698 -32.17 13.51 -8.19
CA HIS A 698 -32.47 12.21 -7.59
C HIS A 698 -32.01 12.09 -6.12
N ARG A 699 -31.43 13.17 -5.58
CA ARG A 699 -30.98 13.32 -4.19
C ARG A 699 -30.04 12.20 -3.75
N ARG A 700 -29.09 11.83 -4.60
CA ARG A 700 -28.18 10.69 -4.38
C ARG A 700 -26.76 11.04 -4.76
N PHE A 701 -25.79 10.39 -4.13
CA PHE A 701 -24.40 10.36 -4.60
C PHE A 701 -23.66 9.18 -3.97
N MET A 702 -22.51 8.80 -4.53
CA MET A 702 -21.64 7.83 -3.86
C MET A 702 -21.07 8.43 -2.57
N ILE A 703 -20.81 7.57 -1.60
CA ILE A 703 -19.91 7.88 -0.49
C ILE A 703 -18.54 7.39 -0.93
N TYR A 704 -17.55 8.28 -0.95
CA TYR A 704 -16.24 7.94 -1.47
C TYR A 704 -15.45 7.10 -0.46
N VAL A 705 -15.24 5.82 -0.79
CA VAL A 705 -14.41 4.91 0.00
C VAL A 705 -12.95 5.23 -0.28
N HIS A 706 -12.36 6.07 0.56
CA HIS A 706 -10.93 6.33 0.57
C HIS A 706 -10.19 5.44 1.57
N ALA A 707 -10.88 4.60 2.34
CA ALA A 707 -10.29 3.60 3.22
C ALA A 707 -9.14 2.79 2.57
N LYS A 708 -8.19 2.34 3.41
CA LYS A 708 -7.19 1.30 3.06
C LYS A 708 -6.98 0.37 4.24
N GLY A 709 -7.93 -0.54 4.46
CA GLY A 709 -7.93 -1.46 5.59
C GLY A 709 -8.30 -2.89 5.21
N MET A 710 -7.90 -3.85 6.04
CA MET A 710 -8.35 -5.23 6.00
C MET A 710 -8.44 -5.79 7.42
N ILE A 711 -9.59 -6.36 7.75
CA ILE A 711 -9.86 -7.11 8.99
C ILE A 711 -9.90 -8.59 8.64
N VAL A 712 -9.24 -9.41 9.46
CA VAL A 712 -9.15 -10.86 9.29
C VAL A 712 -9.63 -11.53 10.58
N ASP A 713 -10.67 -12.34 10.45
CA ASP A 713 -11.22 -13.19 11.50
C ASP A 713 -11.56 -12.47 12.83
N ASP A 714 -11.82 -11.15 12.78
CA ASP A 714 -12.02 -10.28 13.94
C ASP A 714 -10.90 -10.29 15.01
N GLU A 715 -9.73 -10.85 14.69
CA GLU A 715 -8.56 -10.89 15.59
C GLU A 715 -7.34 -10.14 15.07
N TYR A 716 -7.30 -9.79 13.77
CA TYR A 716 -6.19 -9.05 13.18
C TYR A 716 -6.68 -7.95 12.23
N VAL A 717 -6.06 -6.78 12.31
CA VAL A 717 -6.33 -5.64 11.43
C VAL A 717 -5.04 -5.13 10.79
N ILE A 718 -5.08 -4.83 9.49
CA ILE A 718 -4.06 -4.05 8.80
C ILE A 718 -4.70 -2.79 8.22
N MET A 719 -4.08 -1.63 8.44
CA MET A 719 -4.61 -0.34 7.99
C MET A 719 -3.48 0.67 7.76
N GLY A 720 -3.63 1.52 6.75
CA GLY A 720 -2.62 2.52 6.42
C GLY A 720 -2.99 3.38 5.22
N SER A 721 -1.99 3.75 4.42
CA SER A 721 -2.16 4.57 3.22
C SER A 721 -2.18 3.76 1.91
N ALA A 722 -1.84 2.47 1.95
CA ALA A 722 -1.59 1.65 0.78
C ALA A 722 -2.86 1.09 0.13
N ASN A 723 -3.11 1.49 -1.11
CA ASN A 723 -4.19 0.93 -1.91
C ASN A 723 -3.87 -0.50 -2.40
N ILE A 724 -4.88 -1.31 -2.71
CA ILE A 724 -4.68 -2.60 -3.38
C ILE A 724 -4.49 -2.34 -4.88
N ASN A 725 -3.31 -1.85 -5.24
CA ASN A 725 -2.84 -1.63 -6.59
C ASN A 725 -1.31 -1.78 -6.66
N GLN A 726 -0.74 -1.83 -7.86
CA GLN A 726 0.70 -1.97 -8.01
C GLN A 726 1.44 -0.72 -7.52
N ARG A 727 0.87 0.47 -7.70
CA ARG A 727 1.40 1.75 -7.19
C ARG A 727 1.77 1.69 -5.71
N SER A 728 0.92 1.11 -4.89
CA SER A 728 1.13 1.03 -3.43
C SER A 728 1.91 -0.22 -3.02
N MET A 729 1.66 -1.36 -3.69
CA MET A 729 2.21 -2.65 -3.27
C MET A 729 3.65 -2.89 -3.74
N ALA A 730 4.14 -2.19 -4.76
CA ALA A 730 5.44 -2.49 -5.39
C ALA A 730 6.68 -2.15 -4.54
N GLY A 731 6.57 -1.31 -3.51
CA GLY A 731 7.72 -0.81 -2.72
C GLY A 731 8.61 0.23 -3.43
N THR A 732 8.55 0.29 -4.76
CA THR A 732 9.39 1.15 -5.62
C THR A 732 8.62 2.23 -6.38
N LYS A 733 7.29 2.21 -6.33
CA LYS A 733 6.42 3.20 -6.95
C LYS A 733 6.13 4.32 -5.92
N ASP A 734 4.93 4.37 -5.35
CA ASP A 734 4.59 5.33 -4.28
C ASP A 734 5.16 4.87 -2.94
N THR A 735 5.41 5.82 -2.05
CA THR A 735 5.79 5.47 -0.67
C THR A 735 4.57 5.40 0.24
N GLU A 736 4.41 4.29 0.94
CA GLU A 736 3.26 3.99 1.79
C GLU A 736 3.69 3.57 3.20
N ILE A 737 2.75 3.62 4.14
CA ILE A 737 2.91 3.12 5.51
C ILE A 737 1.61 2.46 5.96
N ALA A 738 1.71 1.40 6.75
CA ALA A 738 0.58 0.74 7.39
C ALA A 738 0.99 0.17 8.74
N MET A 739 0.02 -0.10 9.62
CA MET A 739 0.19 -0.98 10.76
C MET A 739 -0.56 -2.28 10.55
N GLY A 740 -0.01 -3.38 11.07
CA GLY A 740 -0.76 -4.58 11.44
C GLY A 740 -0.85 -4.68 12.95
N ALA A 741 -2.02 -5.00 13.48
CA ALA A 741 -2.23 -5.03 14.92
C ALA A 741 -3.23 -6.13 15.33
N TYR A 742 -3.03 -6.64 16.54
CA TYR A 742 -3.95 -7.56 17.20
C TYR A 742 -3.88 -7.45 18.73
N GLN A 743 -4.94 -7.87 19.41
CA GLN A 743 -4.94 -8.01 20.87
C GLN A 743 -4.64 -9.48 21.22
N PRO A 744 -3.52 -9.81 21.90
CA PRO A 744 -3.11 -11.20 22.13
C PRO A 744 -4.09 -11.99 23.02
N HIS A 745 -4.92 -11.31 23.81
CA HIS A 745 -5.94 -11.93 24.68
C HIS A 745 -7.29 -12.13 24.00
N HIS A 746 -7.48 -11.60 22.79
CA HIS A 746 -8.72 -11.67 22.01
C HIS A 746 -8.44 -12.39 20.69
N THR A 747 -8.13 -13.69 20.78
CA THR A 747 -7.81 -14.55 19.63
C THR A 747 -8.66 -15.82 19.64
N TRP A 748 -8.91 -16.39 18.46
CA TRP A 748 -9.62 -17.66 18.33
C TRP A 748 -8.93 -18.79 19.12
N SER A 749 -7.60 -18.84 19.06
CA SER A 749 -6.81 -19.87 19.76
C SER A 749 -6.86 -19.73 21.28
N GLY A 750 -6.77 -18.50 21.81
CA GLY A 750 -6.79 -18.21 23.23
C GLY A 750 -8.19 -18.36 23.84
N ARG A 751 -9.22 -17.88 23.14
CA ARG A 751 -10.62 -17.90 23.60
C ARG A 751 -11.35 -19.22 23.30
N LYS A 752 -10.91 -19.95 22.27
CA LYS A 752 -11.60 -21.16 21.74
C LYS A 752 -13.04 -20.88 21.27
N ARG A 753 -13.33 -19.62 20.94
CA ARG A 753 -14.57 -19.10 20.37
C ARG A 753 -14.26 -17.79 19.64
N HIS A 754 -15.25 -17.24 18.93
CA HIS A 754 -15.14 -15.94 18.27
C HIS A 754 -14.68 -14.85 19.26
N PRO A 755 -13.54 -14.17 19.00
CA PRO A 755 -13.07 -13.08 19.85
C PRO A 755 -13.89 -11.80 19.65
N HIS A 756 -14.54 -11.30 20.70
CA HIS A 756 -15.28 -10.03 20.65
C HIS A 756 -14.49 -8.89 21.32
N GLY A 757 -13.25 -8.69 20.83
CA GLY A 757 -12.37 -7.59 21.25
C GLY A 757 -12.64 -6.29 20.49
N GLN A 758 -11.69 -5.35 20.53
CA GLN A 758 -11.81 -4.05 19.87
C GLN A 758 -11.90 -4.16 18.34
N ILE A 759 -11.26 -5.18 17.73
CA ILE A 759 -11.32 -5.40 16.27
C ILE A 759 -12.73 -5.82 15.84
N TYR A 760 -13.34 -6.76 16.57
CA TYR A 760 -14.75 -7.12 16.41
C TYR A 760 -15.67 -5.90 16.60
N GLY A 761 -15.45 -5.12 17.66
CA GLY A 761 -16.23 -3.90 17.92
C GLY A 761 -16.14 -2.90 16.77
N TYR A 762 -14.94 -2.69 16.26
CA TYR A 762 -14.68 -1.82 15.10
C TYR A 762 -15.37 -2.32 13.83
N ARG A 763 -15.27 -3.62 13.53
CA ARG A 763 -15.91 -4.24 12.36
C ARG A 763 -17.44 -4.19 12.45
N MET A 764 -18.01 -4.45 13.63
CA MET A 764 -19.44 -4.29 13.90
C MET A 764 -19.88 -2.83 13.75
N SER A 765 -19.04 -1.86 14.14
CA SER A 765 -19.35 -0.44 14.00
C SER A 765 -19.41 0.02 12.54
N LEU A 766 -18.42 -0.40 11.73
CA LEU A 766 -18.44 -0.20 10.27
C LEU A 766 -19.68 -0.85 9.65
N TRP A 767 -20.06 -2.06 10.09
CA TRP A 767 -21.28 -2.70 9.60
C TRP A 767 -22.55 -2.00 10.08
N GLY A 768 -22.56 -1.45 11.30
CA GLY A 768 -23.67 -0.65 11.83
C GLY A 768 -23.91 0.61 11.00
N GLU A 769 -22.84 1.28 10.59
CA GLU A 769 -22.88 2.37 9.60
C GLU A 769 -23.40 1.88 8.24
N HIS A 770 -22.69 0.92 7.63
CA HIS A 770 -22.94 0.54 6.24
C HIS A 770 -24.29 -0.16 6.04
N LEU A 771 -24.74 -0.95 7.01
CA LEU A 771 -26.01 -1.68 6.94
C LEU A 771 -27.14 -0.91 7.61
N GLY A 772 -26.85 0.14 8.38
CA GLY A 772 -27.84 0.91 9.14
C GLY A 772 -28.56 0.11 10.24
N MET A 773 -28.02 -1.05 10.62
CA MET A 773 -28.55 -1.95 11.64
C MET A 773 -27.48 -2.93 12.11
N LEU A 774 -27.67 -3.50 13.31
CA LEU A 774 -26.95 -4.69 13.76
C LEU A 774 -27.89 -5.89 13.82
N ASP A 775 -27.33 -7.08 13.67
CA ASP A 775 -28.04 -8.34 13.71
C ASP A 775 -27.13 -9.45 14.22
N GLU A 776 -27.69 -10.45 14.91
CA GLU A 776 -26.93 -11.58 15.45
C GLU A 776 -26.18 -12.36 14.35
N THR A 777 -26.72 -12.41 13.12
CA THR A 777 -26.02 -13.07 12.01
C THR A 777 -24.72 -12.37 11.61
N PHE A 778 -24.56 -11.09 11.93
CA PHE A 778 -23.33 -10.33 11.67
C PHE A 778 -22.21 -10.64 12.66
N GLU A 779 -22.51 -11.38 13.74
CA GLU A 779 -21.49 -11.90 14.65
C GLU A 779 -20.71 -13.06 14.03
N GLU A 780 -21.20 -13.71 12.97
CA GLU A 780 -20.55 -14.85 12.33
C GLU A 780 -20.41 -14.63 10.80
N PRO A 781 -19.47 -13.77 10.36
CA PRO A 781 -19.41 -13.30 8.97
C PRO A 781 -19.09 -14.38 7.94
N GLU A 782 -18.49 -15.50 8.31
CA GLU A 782 -18.24 -16.61 7.39
C GLU A 782 -19.52 -17.37 7.00
N GLN A 783 -20.59 -17.24 7.79
CA GLN A 783 -21.79 -18.04 7.65
C GLN A 783 -22.60 -17.61 6.43
N LEU A 784 -23.21 -18.60 5.77
CA LEU A 784 -23.99 -18.35 4.56
C LEU A 784 -25.18 -17.42 4.80
N GLU A 785 -25.79 -17.54 5.98
CA GLU A 785 -26.90 -16.68 6.38
C GLU A 785 -26.48 -15.20 6.48
N CYS A 786 -25.32 -14.94 7.10
CA CYS A 786 -24.73 -13.61 7.17
C CYS A 786 -24.48 -13.04 5.77
N VAL A 787 -23.76 -13.78 4.92
CA VAL A 787 -23.46 -13.38 3.53
C VAL A 787 -24.74 -13.04 2.75
N ARG A 788 -25.77 -13.89 2.86
CA ARG A 788 -27.05 -13.68 2.16
C ARG A 788 -27.81 -12.47 2.68
N LYS A 789 -27.78 -12.22 3.99
CA LYS A 789 -28.44 -11.05 4.59
C LYS A 789 -27.76 -9.75 4.18
N VAL A 790 -26.43 -9.69 4.26
CA VAL A 790 -25.64 -8.55 3.78
C VAL A 790 -25.90 -8.29 2.29
N ASN A 791 -25.89 -9.36 1.47
CA ASN A 791 -26.21 -9.25 0.05
C ASN A 791 -27.64 -8.77 -0.22
N ALA A 792 -28.63 -9.25 0.53
CA ALA A 792 -30.02 -8.83 0.36
C ALA A 792 -30.22 -7.34 0.66
N ILE A 793 -29.60 -6.82 1.74
CA ILE A 793 -29.63 -5.39 2.07
C ILE A 793 -28.95 -4.59 0.96
N ALA A 794 -27.74 -5.00 0.55
CA ALA A 794 -26.94 -4.31 -0.46
C ALA A 794 -27.63 -4.28 -1.85
N ASP A 795 -28.27 -5.38 -2.25
CA ASP A 795 -29.03 -5.48 -3.50
C ASP A 795 -30.28 -4.60 -3.46
N ASN A 796 -30.99 -4.57 -2.33
CA ASN A 796 -32.15 -3.71 -2.16
C ASN A 796 -31.74 -2.23 -2.20
N ASN A 797 -30.69 -1.85 -1.49
CA ASN A 797 -30.17 -0.50 -1.51
C ASN A 797 -29.70 -0.08 -2.91
N TRP A 798 -29.06 -0.96 -3.68
CA TRP A 798 -28.70 -0.64 -5.07
C TRP A 798 -29.93 -0.33 -5.92
N LYS A 799 -31.00 -1.13 -5.81
CA LYS A 799 -32.27 -0.87 -6.53
C LYS A 799 -32.86 0.48 -6.16
N LEU A 800 -32.90 0.81 -4.86
CA LEU A 800 -33.37 2.11 -4.38
C LEU A 800 -32.44 3.23 -4.81
N PHE A 801 -31.12 3.01 -4.80
CA PHE A 801 -30.13 3.98 -5.23
C PHE A 801 -30.28 4.31 -6.71
N ALA A 802 -30.44 3.30 -7.57
CA ALA A 802 -30.56 3.44 -9.01
C ALA A 802 -31.94 3.96 -9.49
N SER A 803 -32.99 3.81 -8.67
CA SER A 803 -34.36 4.26 -8.98
C SER A 803 -34.46 5.77 -9.26
N GLU A 804 -35.33 6.15 -10.21
CA GLU A 804 -35.71 7.55 -10.44
C GLU A 804 -36.52 8.12 -9.25
N ASP A 805 -37.41 7.31 -8.68
CA ASP A 805 -38.21 7.69 -7.52
C ASP A 805 -37.38 7.74 -6.25
N PHE A 806 -37.65 8.72 -5.40
CA PHE A 806 -36.95 8.88 -4.12
C PHE A 806 -37.44 7.89 -3.07
N ALA A 807 -36.48 7.20 -2.45
CA ALA A 807 -36.66 6.37 -1.27
C ALA A 807 -35.37 6.40 -0.44
N LEU A 808 -35.51 6.35 0.88
CA LEU A 808 -34.36 6.23 1.78
C LEU A 808 -33.71 4.85 1.67
N LEU A 809 -32.40 4.81 1.82
CA LEU A 809 -31.63 3.57 1.88
C LEU A 809 -31.63 3.02 3.31
N GLN A 810 -31.43 1.70 3.43
CA GLN A 810 -31.11 1.05 4.70
C GLN A 810 -29.59 1.09 4.91
N GLY A 811 -29.07 2.09 5.61
CA GLY A 811 -27.64 2.34 5.68
C GLY A 811 -27.07 2.81 4.34
N HIS A 812 -25.84 2.43 4.03
CA HIS A 812 -25.04 2.96 2.91
C HIS A 812 -24.52 1.89 1.94
N LEU A 813 -24.53 0.61 2.32
CA LEU A 813 -23.95 -0.48 1.54
C LEU A 813 -24.79 -0.75 0.30
N LEU A 814 -24.16 -0.65 -0.86
CA LEU A 814 -24.72 -0.99 -2.16
C LEU A 814 -24.00 -2.22 -2.70
N LYS A 815 -24.73 -3.12 -3.37
CA LYS A 815 -24.05 -4.15 -4.17
C LYS A 815 -23.26 -3.45 -5.26
N TYR A 816 -22.00 -3.82 -5.47
CA TYR A 816 -21.24 -3.26 -6.57
C TYR A 816 -21.96 -3.60 -7.88
N PRO A 817 -22.19 -2.63 -8.80
CA PRO A 817 -23.24 -2.74 -9.82
C PRO A 817 -22.84 -3.60 -11.04
N VAL A 818 -22.49 -4.85 -10.77
CA VAL A 818 -22.13 -5.87 -11.77
C VAL A 818 -22.95 -7.13 -11.53
N GLN A 819 -23.30 -7.80 -12.63
CA GLN A 819 -23.87 -9.13 -12.59
C GLN A 819 -22.75 -10.16 -12.57
N VAL A 820 -22.88 -11.18 -11.70
CA VAL A 820 -22.01 -12.35 -11.66
C VAL A 820 -22.86 -13.59 -11.86
N ASP A 821 -22.55 -14.42 -12.85
CA ASP A 821 -23.23 -15.69 -13.06
C ASP A 821 -22.54 -16.86 -12.32
N SER A 822 -23.19 -18.03 -12.33
CA SER A 822 -22.66 -19.25 -11.69
C SER A 822 -21.34 -19.75 -12.29
N ASP A 823 -21.00 -19.29 -13.50
CA ASP A 823 -19.75 -19.60 -14.18
C ASP A 823 -18.62 -18.61 -13.82
N GLY A 824 -18.93 -17.60 -13.01
CA GLY A 824 -18.00 -16.57 -12.59
C GLY A 824 -17.83 -15.44 -13.60
N LYS A 825 -18.71 -15.32 -14.61
CA LYS A 825 -18.64 -14.21 -15.58
C LYS A 825 -19.21 -12.94 -14.99
N VAL A 826 -18.43 -11.88 -15.08
CA VAL A 826 -18.75 -10.53 -14.64
C VAL A 826 -19.25 -9.72 -15.85
N ARG A 827 -20.44 -9.15 -15.74
CA ARG A 827 -21.08 -8.33 -16.78
C ARG A 827 -21.70 -7.09 -16.16
N SER A 828 -21.97 -6.08 -16.99
CA SER A 828 -22.81 -4.95 -16.55
C SER A 828 -24.20 -5.45 -16.19
N LEU A 829 -24.87 -4.77 -15.26
CA LEU A 829 -26.27 -5.05 -14.96
C LEU A 829 -27.15 -4.73 -16.19
N PRO A 830 -28.23 -5.48 -16.45
CA PRO A 830 -29.18 -5.15 -17.50
C PRO A 830 -29.70 -3.71 -17.33
N ASP A 831 -29.73 -2.94 -18.42
CA ASP A 831 -30.19 -1.54 -18.47
C ASP A 831 -29.38 -0.56 -17.59
N CYS A 832 -28.22 -0.96 -17.07
CA CYS A 832 -27.31 -0.12 -16.30
C CYS A 832 -25.86 -0.36 -16.74
N GLU A 833 -25.50 0.22 -17.89
CA GLU A 833 -24.12 0.20 -18.40
C GLU A 833 -23.24 1.30 -17.78
N ASP A 834 -23.86 2.44 -17.46
CA ASP A 834 -23.22 3.63 -16.93
C ASP A 834 -23.66 3.92 -15.49
N PHE A 835 -22.83 4.65 -14.73
CA PHE A 835 -23.17 5.07 -13.37
C PHE A 835 -24.35 6.05 -13.36
N PRO A 836 -25.33 5.89 -12.44
CA PRO A 836 -26.46 6.81 -12.35
C PRO A 836 -26.02 8.26 -12.09
N ASP A 837 -26.55 9.20 -12.88
CA ASP A 837 -26.30 10.67 -12.86
C ASP A 837 -24.86 11.16 -13.14
N ALA A 838 -23.84 10.33 -12.93
CA ALA A 838 -22.44 10.67 -13.21
C ALA A 838 -21.99 10.25 -14.63
N GLY A 839 -22.59 9.18 -15.17
CA GLY A 839 -22.20 8.57 -16.44
C GLY A 839 -20.89 7.79 -16.35
N GLY A 840 -20.39 7.35 -17.51
CA GLY A 840 -19.17 6.52 -17.60
C GLY A 840 -19.46 5.05 -17.29
N LYS A 841 -18.82 4.15 -18.03
CA LYS A 841 -19.12 2.73 -17.98
C LYS A 841 -18.66 2.13 -16.66
N ILE A 842 -19.51 1.30 -16.06
CA ILE A 842 -19.24 0.65 -14.77
C ILE A 842 -18.03 -0.29 -14.83
N LEU A 843 -17.92 -1.07 -15.90
CA LEU A 843 -16.78 -1.97 -16.15
C LEU A 843 -15.62 -1.28 -16.87
N GLY A 844 -15.69 0.05 -17.02
CA GLY A 844 -14.65 0.83 -17.67
C GLY A 844 -14.46 0.54 -19.16
N CYS A 845 -13.39 1.11 -19.71
CA CYS A 845 -12.99 0.91 -21.10
C CYS A 845 -11.48 1.07 -21.23
N HIS A 846 -10.83 0.12 -21.90
CA HIS A 846 -9.39 0.17 -22.16
C HIS A 846 -9.03 1.22 -23.22
N SER A 847 -7.93 1.91 -22.99
CA SER A 847 -7.34 2.94 -23.81
C SER A 847 -5.88 2.61 -24.08
N THR A 848 -5.55 2.34 -25.33
CA THR A 848 -4.17 2.10 -25.80
C THR A 848 -3.28 3.36 -25.73
N THR A 849 -3.85 4.52 -25.42
CA THR A 849 -3.14 5.80 -25.35
C THR A 849 -2.63 6.15 -23.96
N ILE A 850 -3.16 5.49 -22.91
CA ILE A 850 -2.77 5.73 -21.52
C ILE A 850 -1.81 4.63 -21.10
N PRO A 851 -0.56 4.94 -20.71
CA PRO A 851 0.37 3.92 -20.26
C PRO A 851 -0.11 3.22 -18.98
N ASP A 852 -0.17 1.89 -18.98
CA ASP A 852 -0.64 1.05 -17.86
C ASP A 852 0.04 1.40 -16.53
N ILE A 853 1.32 1.78 -16.56
CA ILE A 853 2.09 2.15 -15.35
C ILE A 853 1.45 3.32 -14.56
N LEU A 854 0.65 4.16 -15.21
CA LEU A 854 -0.05 5.29 -14.60
C LEU A 854 -1.31 4.84 -13.85
N THR A 855 -1.98 3.80 -14.34
CA THR A 855 -3.32 3.37 -13.93
C THR A 855 -3.34 2.01 -13.19
N THR A 856 -2.17 1.37 -13.02
CA THR A 856 -1.98 0.05 -12.33
C THR A 856 -1.37 0.09 -10.95
#